data_AF-A0AAU9KUF5-F1
#
_entry.id   AF-A0AAU9KUF5-F1
#
_cell.length_a   1.000
_cell.length_b   1.000
_cell.length_c   1.000
_cell.angle_alpha   90.00
_cell.angle_beta   90.00
_cell.angle_gamma   90.00
#
_symmetry.space_group_name_H-M   'P 1'
#
loop_
_entity.id
_entity.type
_entity.pdbx_description
1 polymer ?
#
loop_
_entity_poly.entity_id
_entity_poly.type
_entity_poly.pdbx_seq_one_letter_code
_entity_poly.pdbx_strand_id
1 'polypeptide(L)'
;MTPKSPTSSNGLGKRPMHSSITGTKHQKYSHDRNLATLALQRARQGLPIYAHRSKIIETINANQVVILVGETGSGKTTQIPQYIWENDRTHARIAITQPRRVAAITVAQRVCEEANRGPVGETVGYCIRFDDMTSKNTRLKFMTDGMLVREALLSPTLEKYSVVVLDEAHERTLQTDILFGIVKRAMRKRRDLKVVVMSATLDVALFRNFFEDFKPSVIQIPGRMYQVDVFYTAKTQPDYLDSALVAVLQIHLDEKTSTGSILVFLTGQEDIETLETLLDEYARSLPADALKLMVCPIFAAMPREQQMKVFEPAPTGVRKVILATNIAETSITINGVRYVVDTGLVKQRSFVASSGMEMLQTEPVSKAQAWQRTGRAGREAPGVCYRLFPEETFEQLPERAIPDIQRVSLEVVVLQLKCMGIDDVLGFDFIEKPLKTSLIKALEKLYALKALDNVGKLTTRGRQMAGLPVEPMYAVMLLQATELACAEEALSVVAMLSVESVFYSPRDKKAEAAQSRARFVAYEGDQITLLNVFNGYIQCGVKQRNKWCRDHYLNHRAMMRVESVRMQLKGYLEKLELPIDSSFPDIDPLRKSIVAGFFLNTAMRSVAEGLGGSKTAYKTMCGRSQIVKSLARLIHPTELSLVKIQGLTDKKDVDFYLGKKIAYIYKAKSLKNGSQFRVIWGKVMRAHGSNGVVRAKFAKNLPAEAISKSVRVMLYPSRV
;
A
#
# COMPACT_ATOMS: atom_id res chain seq x y z
N MET A 1 -53.20 8.60 -81.24
CA MET A 1 -53.13 7.20 -80.75
C MET A 1 -53.73 7.15 -79.36
N THR A 2 -54.53 6.13 -79.08
CA THR A 2 -55.45 5.96 -77.92
C THR A 2 -55.76 4.46 -77.77
N PRO A 3 -56.46 3.97 -76.72
CA PRO A 3 -56.81 4.56 -75.42
C PRO A 3 -55.96 3.85 -74.30
N LYS A 4 -56.32 3.51 -73.04
CA LYS A 4 -57.56 3.45 -72.22
C LYS A 4 -57.25 3.72 -70.73
N SER A 5 -58.27 4.16 -69.99
CA SER A 5 -58.46 4.05 -68.52
C SER A 5 -59.50 2.92 -68.25
N PRO A 6 -60.25 2.80 -67.12
CA PRO A 6 -60.16 3.38 -65.76
C PRO A 6 -60.37 2.32 -64.61
N THR A 7 -60.68 2.78 -63.38
CA THR A 7 -61.32 2.04 -62.25
C THR A 7 -60.49 0.93 -61.56
N SER A 8 -60.75 0.48 -60.32
CA SER A 8 -61.95 0.64 -59.45
C SER A 8 -61.61 0.97 -57.97
N SER A 9 -62.53 0.71 -57.03
CA SER A 9 -62.64 1.33 -55.70
C SER A 9 -62.63 0.34 -54.51
N ASN A 10 -62.58 0.90 -53.30
CA ASN A 10 -62.88 0.32 -51.97
C ASN A 10 -61.80 -0.57 -51.31
N GLY A 11 -61.51 -0.24 -50.03
CA GLY A 11 -60.53 -0.95 -49.18
C GLY A 11 -60.26 -0.19 -47.87
N LEU A 12 -61.25 -0.10 -46.98
CA LEU A 12 -61.15 0.66 -45.72
C LEU A 12 -60.15 0.01 -44.73
N GLY A 13 -59.10 0.76 -44.35
CA GLY A 13 -58.12 0.33 -43.35
C GLY A 13 -57.61 1.50 -42.49
N LYS A 14 -58.35 1.87 -41.44
CA LYS A 14 -57.93 2.92 -40.50
C LYS A 14 -56.67 2.51 -39.74
N ARG A 15 -55.53 3.17 -39.99
CA ARG A 15 -54.38 3.13 -39.07
C ARG A 15 -54.64 4.04 -37.87
N PRO A 16 -54.51 3.58 -36.61
CA PRO A 16 -54.62 4.45 -35.46
C PRO A 16 -53.40 5.38 -35.34
N MET A 17 -53.59 6.60 -34.83
CA MET A 17 -52.47 7.43 -34.37
C MET A 17 -51.86 6.80 -33.12
N HIS A 18 -50.55 6.56 -33.13
CA HIS A 18 -49.82 6.18 -31.92
C HIS A 18 -49.20 7.42 -31.28
N SER A 19 -49.80 7.88 -30.18
CA SER A 19 -49.28 8.96 -29.36
C SER A 19 -48.18 8.48 -28.38
N SER A 20 -47.28 9.41 -28.04
CA SER A 20 -46.57 9.51 -26.75
C SER A 20 -46.11 8.21 -26.05
N ILE A 21 -44.95 7.67 -26.45
CA ILE A 21 -44.22 6.63 -25.67
C ILE A 21 -42.80 7.09 -25.23
N THR A 22 -42.26 8.16 -25.83
CA THR A 22 -40.90 8.68 -25.53
C THR A 22 -40.79 9.48 -24.21
N GLY A 23 -41.86 10.18 -23.80
CA GLY A 23 -41.82 11.06 -22.62
C GLY A 23 -41.64 10.33 -21.28
N THR A 24 -42.27 9.16 -21.10
CA THR A 24 -42.32 8.45 -19.82
C THR A 24 -40.97 7.87 -19.39
N LYS A 25 -40.10 7.48 -20.35
CA LYS A 25 -38.73 7.03 -20.02
C LYS A 25 -37.86 8.19 -19.51
N HIS A 26 -37.88 9.36 -20.16
CA HIS A 26 -37.13 10.51 -19.66
C HIS A 26 -37.69 11.02 -18.32
N GLN A 27 -39.01 11.02 -18.14
CA GLN A 27 -39.63 11.36 -16.85
C GLN A 27 -39.17 10.41 -15.74
N LYS A 28 -39.23 9.07 -15.92
CA LYS A 28 -38.68 8.12 -14.93
C LYS A 28 -37.21 8.37 -14.61
N TYR A 29 -36.33 8.45 -15.61
CA TYR A 29 -34.90 8.71 -15.39
C TYR A 29 -34.62 10.03 -14.66
N SER A 30 -35.43 11.08 -14.86
CA SER A 30 -35.32 12.32 -14.10
C SER A 30 -35.87 12.20 -12.66
N HIS A 31 -36.96 11.46 -12.48
CA HIS A 31 -37.61 11.25 -11.18
C HIS A 31 -36.72 10.40 -10.25
N ASP A 32 -36.18 9.29 -10.76
CA ASP A 32 -35.27 8.40 -10.02
C ASP A 32 -33.98 9.15 -9.61
N ARG A 33 -33.45 10.01 -10.50
CA ARG A 33 -32.28 10.85 -10.21
C ARG A 33 -32.56 11.94 -9.17
N ASN A 34 -33.77 12.51 -9.17
CA ASN A 34 -34.21 13.47 -8.15
C ASN A 34 -34.41 12.78 -6.79
N LEU A 35 -35.01 11.58 -6.77
CA LEU A 35 -35.14 10.75 -5.56
C LEU A 35 -33.77 10.41 -4.95
N ALA A 36 -32.81 9.98 -5.77
CA ALA A 36 -31.44 9.71 -5.32
C ALA A 36 -30.76 10.98 -4.75
N THR A 37 -30.95 12.14 -5.39
CA THR A 37 -30.42 13.43 -4.92
C THR A 37 -31.03 13.82 -3.57
N LEU A 38 -32.34 13.67 -3.39
CA LEU A 38 -33.04 13.94 -2.12
C LEU A 38 -32.61 12.97 -1.01
N ALA A 39 -32.36 11.69 -1.32
CA ALA A 39 -31.84 10.71 -0.37
C ALA A 39 -30.42 11.07 0.09
N LEU A 40 -29.53 11.47 -0.83
CA LEU A 40 -28.19 11.98 -0.51
C LEU A 40 -28.26 13.24 0.37
N GLN A 41 -29.17 14.17 0.07
CA GLN A 41 -29.32 15.41 0.83
C GLN A 41 -29.82 15.14 2.26
N ARG A 42 -30.78 14.23 2.45
CA ARG A 42 -31.21 13.76 3.79
C ARG A 42 -30.07 13.08 4.55
N ALA A 43 -29.27 12.25 3.87
CA ALA A 43 -28.09 11.62 4.49
C ALA A 43 -27.05 12.66 4.95
N ARG A 44 -26.79 13.70 4.14
CA ARG A 44 -25.91 14.83 4.52
C ARG A 44 -26.44 15.59 5.74
N GLN A 45 -27.76 15.82 5.82
CA GLN A 45 -28.41 16.47 6.98
C GLN A 45 -28.32 15.63 8.26
N GLY A 46 -28.29 14.30 8.13
CA GLY A 46 -28.16 13.38 9.26
C GLY A 46 -26.77 13.38 9.94
N LEU A 47 -25.73 13.93 9.30
CA LEU A 47 -24.35 13.90 9.81
C LEU A 47 -24.15 14.82 11.04
N PRO A 48 -23.34 14.43 12.05
CA PRO A 48 -23.06 15.26 13.22
C PRO A 48 -22.58 16.68 12.89
N ILE A 49 -21.75 16.84 11.85
CA ILE A 49 -21.21 18.14 11.43
C ILE A 49 -22.26 19.13 10.93
N TYR A 50 -23.42 18.67 10.47
CA TYR A 50 -24.45 19.52 9.87
C TYR A 50 -25.01 20.55 10.87
N ALA A 51 -25.21 20.14 12.12
CA ALA A 51 -25.67 21.01 13.21
C ALA A 51 -24.71 22.17 13.52
N HIS A 52 -23.44 22.08 13.10
CA HIS A 52 -22.41 23.09 13.34
C HIS A 52 -22.08 23.93 12.11
N ARG A 53 -22.76 23.74 10.96
CA ARG A 53 -22.45 24.36 9.67
C ARG A 53 -22.25 25.89 9.75
N SER A 54 -23.17 26.62 10.37
CA SER A 54 -23.09 28.09 10.47
C SER A 54 -21.87 28.55 11.28
N LYS A 55 -21.71 28.03 12.51
CA LYS A 55 -20.55 28.29 13.38
C LYS A 55 -19.21 27.99 12.69
N ILE A 56 -19.16 26.92 11.91
CA ILE A 56 -17.98 26.54 11.12
C ILE A 56 -17.67 27.62 10.05
N ILE A 57 -18.67 28.03 9.26
CA ILE A 57 -18.51 29.05 8.21
C ILE A 57 -18.11 30.40 8.82
N GLU A 58 -18.79 30.83 9.89
CA GLU A 58 -18.49 32.06 10.64
C GLU A 58 -17.04 32.06 11.16
N THR A 59 -16.61 30.97 11.79
CA THR A 59 -15.25 30.84 12.34
C THR A 59 -14.19 30.82 11.24
N ILE A 60 -14.42 30.11 10.13
CA ILE A 60 -13.52 30.11 8.96
C ILE A 60 -13.46 31.50 8.31
N ASN A 61 -14.55 32.26 8.28
CA ASN A 61 -14.55 33.63 7.78
C ASN A 61 -13.78 34.59 8.70
N ALA A 62 -13.97 34.48 10.02
CA ALA A 62 -13.34 35.37 11.01
C ALA A 62 -11.83 35.12 11.25
N ASN A 63 -11.34 33.88 11.06
CA ASN A 63 -9.97 33.48 11.41
C ASN A 63 -9.11 33.20 10.17
N GLN A 64 -7.77 33.23 10.33
CA GLN A 64 -6.85 32.73 9.30
C GLN A 64 -6.55 31.22 9.46
N VAL A 65 -6.57 30.70 10.69
CA VAL A 65 -6.45 29.27 10.99
C VAL A 65 -7.67 28.78 11.78
N VAL A 66 -8.24 27.65 11.37
CA VAL A 66 -9.24 26.91 12.14
C VAL A 66 -8.80 25.46 12.30
N ILE A 67 -8.84 24.95 13.54
CA ILE A 67 -8.58 23.55 13.88
C ILE A 67 -9.93 22.88 14.16
N LEU A 68 -10.31 21.95 13.29
CA LEU A 68 -11.54 21.15 13.38
C LEU A 68 -11.22 19.74 13.88
N VAL A 69 -11.64 19.44 15.10
CA VAL A 69 -11.56 18.09 15.66
C VAL A 69 -12.94 17.44 15.63
N GLY A 70 -13.00 16.19 15.17
CA GLY A 70 -14.21 15.40 15.17
C GLY A 70 -13.94 13.99 14.63
N GLU A 71 -14.62 13.01 15.20
CA GLU A 71 -14.41 11.59 14.92
C GLU A 71 -14.50 11.26 13.42
N THR A 72 -13.83 10.18 13.01
CA THR A 72 -14.03 9.57 11.70
C THR A 72 -15.51 9.22 11.49
N GLY A 73 -16.11 9.67 10.39
CA GLY A 73 -17.54 9.50 10.11
C GLY A 73 -18.45 10.68 10.49
N SER A 74 -17.97 11.64 11.29
CA SER A 74 -18.71 12.87 11.66
C SER A 74 -19.08 13.77 10.46
N GLY A 75 -18.37 13.61 9.33
CA GLY A 75 -18.64 14.31 8.06
C GLY A 75 -17.57 15.32 7.61
N LYS A 76 -16.49 15.54 8.40
CA LYS A 76 -15.43 16.53 8.11
C LYS A 76 -15.01 16.57 6.63
N THR A 77 -14.44 15.46 6.18
CA THR A 77 -13.78 15.26 4.88
C THR A 77 -14.68 15.50 3.67
N THR A 78 -15.98 15.21 3.76
CA THR A 78 -16.93 15.42 2.66
C THR A 78 -17.65 16.76 2.75
N GLN A 79 -18.02 17.22 3.96
CA GLN A 79 -18.88 18.40 4.13
C GLN A 79 -18.11 19.72 4.25
N ILE A 80 -16.95 19.76 4.93
CA ILE A 80 -16.19 21.01 5.10
C ILE A 80 -15.78 21.65 3.77
N PRO A 81 -15.26 20.91 2.77
CA PRO A 81 -14.93 21.50 1.48
C PRO A 81 -16.15 22.09 0.76
N GLN A 82 -17.31 21.41 0.86
CA GLN A 82 -18.57 21.90 0.32
C GLN A 82 -19.04 23.17 1.06
N TYR A 83 -19.01 23.20 2.39
CA TYR A 83 -19.41 24.39 3.16
C TYR A 83 -18.51 25.61 2.89
N ILE A 84 -17.21 25.42 2.70
CA ILE A 84 -16.29 26.50 2.32
C ILE A 84 -16.67 27.00 0.91
N TRP A 85 -16.78 26.10 -0.07
CA TRP A 85 -17.08 26.45 -1.46
C TRP A 85 -18.46 27.08 -1.67
N GLU A 86 -19.49 26.59 -0.97
CA GLU A 86 -20.86 27.15 -0.95
C GLU A 86 -20.90 28.62 -0.46
N ASN A 87 -19.84 29.10 0.21
CA ASN A 87 -19.75 30.46 0.77
C ASN A 87 -18.53 31.26 0.25
N ASP A 88 -17.69 30.69 -0.63
CA ASP A 88 -16.48 31.35 -1.13
C ASP A 88 -16.79 32.38 -2.22
N ARG A 89 -16.63 33.67 -1.86
CA ARG A 89 -16.83 34.83 -2.75
C ARG A 89 -15.62 35.13 -3.65
N THR A 90 -14.47 34.50 -3.42
CA THR A 90 -13.23 34.75 -4.20
C THR A 90 -13.21 34.02 -5.54
N HIS A 91 -14.04 32.99 -5.71
CA HIS A 91 -13.98 32.02 -6.81
C HIS A 91 -12.61 31.34 -7.03
N ALA A 92 -11.67 31.43 -6.08
CA ALA A 92 -10.39 30.74 -6.19
C ALA A 92 -10.54 29.21 -6.04
N ARG A 93 -9.43 28.49 -5.95
CA ARG A 93 -9.46 27.05 -5.65
C ARG A 93 -9.36 26.82 -4.15
N ILE A 94 -9.95 25.71 -3.72
CA ILE A 94 -9.74 25.15 -2.39
C ILE A 94 -8.90 23.90 -2.57
N ALA A 95 -7.74 23.86 -1.92
CA ALA A 95 -6.92 22.66 -1.83
C ALA A 95 -7.44 21.81 -0.67
N ILE A 96 -7.65 20.51 -0.89
CA ILE A 96 -7.97 19.57 0.19
C ILE A 96 -6.95 18.45 0.12
N THR A 97 -6.05 18.38 1.10
CA THR A 97 -5.03 17.33 1.12
C THR A 97 -5.49 16.11 1.91
N GLN A 98 -4.89 14.97 1.61
CA GLN A 98 -5.13 13.68 2.20
C GLN A 98 -3.79 12.93 2.28
N PRO A 99 -3.48 12.24 3.38
CA PRO A 99 -2.27 11.41 3.45
C PRO A 99 -2.33 10.23 2.47
N ARG A 100 -3.53 9.67 2.20
CA ARG A 100 -3.70 8.45 1.41
C ARG A 100 -4.33 8.69 0.04
N ARG A 101 -3.68 8.16 -1.01
CA ARG A 101 -4.12 8.23 -2.41
C ARG A 101 -5.55 7.75 -2.65
N VAL A 102 -5.95 6.65 -2.01
CA VAL A 102 -7.29 6.06 -2.18
C VAL A 102 -8.35 7.02 -1.65
N ALA A 103 -8.13 7.62 -0.48
CA ALA A 103 -9.04 8.61 0.11
C ALA A 103 -9.17 9.84 -0.79
N ALA A 104 -8.07 10.39 -1.32
CA ALA A 104 -8.12 11.52 -2.26
C ALA A 104 -9.00 11.24 -3.50
N ILE A 105 -8.98 10.01 -4.04
CA ILE A 105 -9.85 9.60 -5.16
C ILE A 105 -11.30 9.43 -4.70
N THR A 106 -11.55 8.59 -3.69
CA THR A 106 -12.92 8.19 -3.32
C THR A 106 -13.70 9.33 -2.68
N VAL A 107 -13.05 10.21 -1.91
CA VAL A 107 -13.66 11.43 -1.38
C VAL A 107 -14.00 12.39 -2.52
N ALA A 108 -13.10 12.60 -3.50
CA ALA A 108 -13.40 13.46 -4.65
C ALA A 108 -14.58 12.92 -5.48
N GLN A 109 -14.63 11.61 -5.72
CA GLN A 109 -15.76 10.95 -6.37
C GLN A 109 -17.06 11.20 -5.59
N ARG A 110 -17.05 10.93 -4.28
CA ARG A 110 -18.20 11.10 -3.40
C ARG A 110 -18.68 12.55 -3.27
N VAL A 111 -17.77 13.51 -3.18
CA VAL A 111 -18.11 14.94 -3.10
C VAL A 111 -18.61 15.46 -4.45
N CYS A 112 -18.18 14.89 -5.57
CA CYS A 112 -18.74 15.18 -6.89
C CYS A 112 -20.19 14.68 -7.03
N GLU A 113 -20.49 13.47 -6.53
CA GLU A 113 -21.85 12.92 -6.42
C GLU A 113 -22.74 13.79 -5.52
N GLU A 114 -22.27 14.15 -4.33
CA GLU A 114 -23.01 14.95 -3.35
C GLU A 114 -23.24 16.42 -3.77
N ALA A 115 -22.34 16.98 -4.57
CA ALA A 115 -22.49 18.30 -5.15
C ALA A 115 -23.40 18.30 -6.40
N ASN A 116 -23.39 17.21 -7.19
CA ASN A 116 -24.14 17.05 -8.44
C ASN A 116 -23.85 18.17 -9.46
N ARG A 117 -22.56 18.50 -9.67
CA ARG A 117 -22.05 19.64 -10.46
C ARG A 117 -21.08 19.21 -11.57
N GLY A 118 -21.53 18.28 -12.41
CA GLY A 118 -20.74 17.68 -13.49
C GLY A 118 -20.00 16.40 -13.06
N PRO A 119 -19.26 15.76 -13.98
CA PRO A 119 -18.34 14.65 -13.68
C PRO A 119 -17.09 15.10 -12.91
N VAL A 120 -16.40 14.13 -12.30
CA VAL A 120 -15.09 14.33 -11.67
C VAL A 120 -14.08 14.83 -12.70
N GLY A 121 -13.38 15.92 -12.38
CA GLY A 121 -12.51 16.66 -13.28
C GLY A 121 -13.07 18.04 -13.67
N GLU A 122 -14.38 18.24 -13.59
CA GLU A 122 -14.99 19.57 -13.66
C GLU A 122 -14.91 20.27 -12.30
N THR A 123 -16.05 20.62 -11.68
CA THR A 123 -16.13 21.40 -10.44
C THR A 123 -15.32 20.81 -9.28
N VAL A 124 -15.39 19.48 -9.15
CA VAL A 124 -14.66 18.67 -8.16
C VAL A 124 -13.69 17.76 -8.92
N GLY A 125 -12.43 17.70 -8.48
CA GLY A 125 -11.40 16.87 -9.12
C GLY A 125 -10.35 16.41 -8.12
N TYR A 126 -9.49 15.48 -8.54
CA TYR A 126 -8.39 14.95 -7.72
C TYR A 126 -7.05 14.94 -8.43
N CYS A 127 -5.96 15.06 -7.68
CA CYS A 127 -4.59 15.03 -8.18
C CYS A 127 -3.67 14.28 -7.21
N ILE A 128 -3.07 13.19 -7.68
CA ILE A 128 -2.18 12.34 -6.89
C ILE A 128 -0.93 12.01 -7.72
N ARG A 129 0.12 11.49 -7.09
CA ARG A 129 1.37 11.17 -7.80
C ARG A 129 1.12 10.17 -8.94
N PHE A 130 1.31 10.63 -10.17
CA PHE A 130 1.06 9.95 -11.45
C PHE A 130 -0.40 9.83 -11.91
N ASP A 131 -1.35 10.63 -11.41
CA ASP A 131 -2.76 10.61 -11.85
C ASP A 131 -3.45 11.94 -11.48
N ASP A 132 -3.86 12.75 -12.47
CA ASP A 132 -4.48 14.07 -12.27
C ASP A 132 -5.78 14.17 -13.10
N MET A 133 -6.90 14.19 -12.38
CA MET A 133 -8.26 14.40 -12.89
C MET A 133 -8.75 15.77 -12.45
N THR A 134 -8.15 16.83 -13.00
CA THR A 134 -8.56 18.23 -12.82
C THR A 134 -8.54 19.00 -14.13
N SER A 135 -9.35 20.06 -14.22
CA SER A 135 -9.44 20.96 -15.37
C SER A 135 -9.18 22.40 -14.97
N LYS A 136 -9.36 23.37 -15.88
CA LYS A 136 -9.41 24.80 -15.54
C LYS A 136 -10.59 25.15 -14.63
N ASN A 137 -11.69 24.39 -14.71
CA ASN A 137 -12.95 24.68 -14.01
C ASN A 137 -12.96 24.19 -12.54
N THR A 138 -12.03 23.31 -12.16
CA THR A 138 -11.99 22.73 -10.81
C THR A 138 -11.80 23.77 -9.72
N ARG A 139 -12.74 23.78 -8.77
CA ARG A 139 -12.73 24.63 -7.56
C ARG A 139 -12.33 23.81 -6.34
N LEU A 140 -12.94 22.64 -6.15
CA LEU A 140 -12.56 21.68 -5.10
C LEU A 140 -11.50 20.72 -5.66
N LYS A 141 -10.22 20.94 -5.33
CA LYS A 141 -9.11 20.06 -5.74
C LYS A 141 -8.64 19.21 -4.55
N PHE A 142 -9.09 17.97 -4.50
CA PHE A 142 -8.56 16.96 -3.59
C PHE A 142 -7.18 16.49 -4.07
N MET A 143 -6.23 16.24 -3.17
CA MET A 143 -4.91 15.76 -3.55
C MET A 143 -4.19 15.01 -2.44
N THR A 144 -3.14 14.26 -2.76
CA THR A 144 -2.19 13.82 -1.73
C THR A 144 -1.31 14.98 -1.28
N ASP A 145 -0.96 15.05 0.02
CA ASP A 145 -0.11 16.11 0.61
C ASP A 145 1.11 16.44 -0.25
N GLY A 146 1.86 15.43 -0.70
CA GLY A 146 3.06 15.58 -1.52
C GLY A 146 2.82 16.17 -2.93
N MET A 147 1.59 16.23 -3.42
CA MET A 147 1.24 17.00 -4.62
C MET A 147 1.05 18.49 -4.31
N LEU A 148 0.56 18.87 -3.12
CA LEU A 148 0.54 20.28 -2.72
C LEU A 148 1.93 20.79 -2.37
N VAL A 149 2.76 19.96 -1.72
CA VAL A 149 4.21 20.21 -1.57
C VAL A 149 4.87 20.39 -2.94
N ARG A 150 4.47 19.61 -3.95
CA ARG A 150 4.96 19.78 -5.32
C ARG A 150 4.45 21.07 -5.98
N GLU A 151 3.20 21.47 -5.83
CA GLU A 151 2.73 22.75 -6.34
C GLU A 151 3.44 23.93 -5.63
N ALA A 152 3.80 23.79 -4.35
CA ALA A 152 4.59 24.75 -3.59
C ALA A 152 6.04 24.91 -4.08
N LEU A 153 6.64 23.90 -4.74
CA LEU A 153 7.95 24.04 -5.40
C LEU A 153 7.90 25.08 -6.54
N LEU A 154 6.72 25.28 -7.15
CA LEU A 154 6.51 26.18 -8.29
C LEU A 154 5.84 27.50 -7.89
N SER A 155 5.01 27.50 -6.84
CA SER A 155 4.40 28.69 -6.24
C SER A 155 4.45 28.58 -4.71
N PRO A 156 5.56 29.01 -4.06
CA PRO A 156 5.72 28.92 -2.59
C PRO A 156 4.70 29.75 -1.78
N THR A 157 3.95 30.61 -2.46
CA THR A 157 2.86 31.47 -1.98
C THR A 157 1.46 30.86 -2.19
N LEU A 158 1.37 29.69 -2.83
CA LEU A 158 0.13 28.94 -3.08
C LEU A 158 -0.98 29.79 -3.73
N GLU A 159 -0.61 30.65 -4.68
CA GLU A 159 -1.46 31.72 -5.25
C GLU A 159 -2.77 31.23 -5.90
N LYS A 160 -2.82 29.97 -6.34
CA LYS A 160 -4.02 29.36 -6.94
C LYS A 160 -5.17 29.19 -5.94
N TYR A 161 -4.91 29.31 -4.64
CA TYR A 161 -5.82 28.91 -3.57
C TYR A 161 -6.24 30.06 -2.65
N SER A 162 -7.53 30.08 -2.27
CA SER A 162 -8.09 30.89 -1.17
C SER A 162 -7.97 30.17 0.18
N VAL A 163 -8.23 28.86 0.17
CA VAL A 163 -8.22 28.02 1.38
C VAL A 163 -7.43 26.73 1.13
N VAL A 164 -6.61 26.35 2.12
CA VAL A 164 -5.95 25.04 2.19
C VAL A 164 -6.54 24.25 3.35
N VAL A 165 -7.13 23.10 3.06
CA VAL A 165 -7.65 22.15 4.04
C VAL A 165 -6.64 21.01 4.18
N LEU A 166 -6.09 20.84 5.38
CA LEU A 166 -5.14 19.78 5.76
C LEU A 166 -5.91 18.72 6.55
N ASP A 167 -6.39 17.67 5.89
CA ASP A 167 -7.26 16.65 6.49
C ASP A 167 -6.49 15.40 6.96
N GLU A 168 -7.12 14.66 7.87
CA GLU A 168 -6.55 13.49 8.56
C GLU A 168 -5.15 13.76 9.14
N ALA A 169 -4.92 15.00 9.62
CA ALA A 169 -3.62 15.52 10.07
C ALA A 169 -2.96 14.71 11.20
N HIS A 170 -3.75 13.87 11.88
CA HIS A 170 -3.30 12.94 12.91
C HIS A 170 -2.52 11.73 12.37
N GLU A 171 -2.55 11.45 11.05
CA GLU A 171 -1.68 10.42 10.45
C GLU A 171 -0.20 10.86 10.40
N ARG A 172 0.10 12.16 10.59
CA ARG A 172 1.46 12.71 10.81
C ARG A 172 2.53 12.17 9.86
N THR A 173 2.15 12.06 8.58
CA THR A 173 3.05 11.57 7.54
C THR A 173 4.12 12.60 7.21
N LEU A 174 5.25 12.14 6.68
CA LEU A 174 6.37 13.00 6.30
C LEU A 174 5.93 14.20 5.44
N GLN A 175 5.07 13.97 4.46
CA GLN A 175 4.62 15.02 3.53
C GLN A 175 3.63 15.99 4.18
N THR A 176 2.82 15.52 5.13
CA THR A 176 1.90 16.37 5.89
C THR A 176 2.69 17.37 6.76
N ASP A 177 3.67 16.89 7.53
CA ASP A 177 4.48 17.72 8.43
C ASP A 177 5.31 18.80 7.71
N ILE A 178 5.83 18.49 6.52
CA ILE A 178 6.51 19.47 5.65
C ILE A 178 5.53 20.51 5.13
N LEU A 179 4.36 20.05 4.68
CA LEU A 179 3.32 20.91 4.14
C LEU A 179 2.81 21.92 5.18
N PHE A 180 2.70 21.53 6.45
CA PHE A 180 2.38 22.44 7.55
C PHE A 180 3.37 23.63 7.64
N GLY A 181 4.69 23.37 7.59
CA GLY A 181 5.72 24.42 7.60
C GLY A 181 5.71 25.31 6.35
N ILE A 182 5.49 24.72 5.17
CA ILE A 182 5.33 25.45 3.91
C ILE A 182 4.11 26.38 3.99
N VAL A 183 2.96 25.86 4.43
CA VAL A 183 1.71 26.60 4.54
C VAL A 183 1.85 27.72 5.59
N LYS A 184 2.46 27.47 6.75
CA LYS A 184 2.76 28.50 7.76
C LYS A 184 3.64 29.61 7.16
N ARG A 185 4.65 29.27 6.35
CA ARG A 185 5.51 30.23 5.64
C ARG A 185 4.77 31.02 4.55
N ALA A 186 3.83 30.40 3.83
CA ALA A 186 2.97 31.06 2.84
C ALA A 186 2.01 32.05 3.51
N MET A 187 1.36 31.66 4.60
CA MET A 187 0.45 32.52 5.38
C MET A 187 1.11 33.79 5.93
N ARG A 188 2.38 33.70 6.36
CA ARG A 188 3.16 34.89 6.79
C ARG A 188 3.32 35.93 5.67
N LYS A 189 3.19 35.54 4.39
CA LYS A 189 3.18 36.44 3.22
C LYS A 189 1.75 36.79 2.75
N ARG A 190 0.80 35.87 2.86
CA ARG A 190 -0.59 36.02 2.41
C ARG A 190 -1.57 35.97 3.58
N ARG A 191 -2.03 37.14 4.02
CA ARG A 191 -3.08 37.30 5.07
C ARG A 191 -4.47 36.84 4.61
N ASP A 192 -4.68 36.76 3.30
CA ASP A 192 -5.90 36.30 2.65
C ASP A 192 -5.99 34.77 2.53
N LEU A 193 -4.85 34.07 2.55
CA LEU A 193 -4.79 32.61 2.55
C LEU A 193 -5.28 32.05 3.89
N LYS A 194 -6.40 31.34 3.89
CA LYS A 194 -6.97 30.67 5.06
C LYS A 194 -6.55 29.19 5.12
N VAL A 195 -6.46 28.66 6.32
CA VAL A 195 -6.06 27.27 6.57
C VAL A 195 -7.02 26.58 7.52
N VAL A 196 -7.43 25.37 7.16
CA VAL A 196 -8.33 24.53 7.95
C VAL A 196 -7.66 23.20 8.23
N VAL A 197 -7.28 22.96 9.48
CA VAL A 197 -6.66 21.71 9.93
C VAL A 197 -7.75 20.79 10.43
N MET A 198 -7.86 19.57 9.90
CA MET A 198 -8.89 18.61 10.31
C MET A 198 -8.25 17.35 10.91
N SER A 199 -8.73 16.96 12.09
CA SER A 199 -8.21 15.82 12.86
C SER A 199 -9.33 14.95 13.42
N ALA A 200 -9.03 13.66 13.64
CA ALA A 200 -9.87 12.74 14.38
C ALA A 200 -9.47 12.61 15.86
N THR A 201 -8.30 13.13 16.26
CA THR A 201 -7.74 13.01 17.61
C THR A 201 -7.77 14.34 18.37
N LEU A 202 -7.82 14.26 19.70
CA LEU A 202 -7.88 15.40 20.63
C LEU A 202 -6.55 16.16 20.80
N ASP A 203 -5.54 15.93 19.95
CA ASP A 203 -4.25 16.63 20.00
C ASP A 203 -4.33 18.06 19.42
N VAL A 204 -5.29 18.84 19.90
CA VAL A 204 -5.47 20.25 19.57
C VAL A 204 -4.22 21.05 19.96
N ALA A 205 -3.59 20.70 21.09
CA ALA A 205 -2.47 21.44 21.67
C ALA A 205 -1.30 21.55 20.70
N LEU A 206 -0.89 20.45 20.05
CA LEU A 206 0.23 20.47 19.11
C LEU A 206 -0.02 21.41 17.92
N PHE A 207 -1.18 21.29 17.26
CA PHE A 207 -1.53 22.15 16.12
C PHE A 207 -1.77 23.60 16.54
N ARG A 208 -2.34 23.84 17.74
CA ARG A 208 -2.58 25.16 18.31
C ARG A 208 -1.27 25.90 18.57
N ASN A 209 -0.31 25.22 19.20
CA ASN A 209 1.01 25.79 19.50
C ASN A 209 1.80 26.02 18.21
N PHE A 210 1.75 25.08 17.26
CA PHE A 210 2.40 25.25 15.95
C PHE A 210 1.90 26.49 15.18
N PHE A 211 0.60 26.80 15.26
CA PHE A 211 0.00 27.98 14.63
C PHE A 211 -0.17 29.19 15.56
N GLU A 212 0.48 29.24 16.73
CA GLU A 212 0.24 30.29 17.75
C GLU A 212 0.34 31.72 17.19
N ASP A 213 1.30 31.99 16.30
CA ASP A 213 1.47 33.26 15.55
C ASP A 213 0.14 33.81 14.95
N PHE A 214 -0.80 32.92 14.62
CA PHE A 214 -2.06 33.19 13.92
C PHE A 214 -3.31 33.07 14.80
N LYS A 215 -3.17 32.82 16.11
CA LYS A 215 -4.27 32.68 17.10
C LYS A 215 -5.39 31.72 16.63
N PRO A 216 -5.08 30.42 16.42
CA PRO A 216 -5.98 29.48 15.75
C PRO A 216 -7.25 29.20 16.55
N SER A 217 -8.41 29.37 15.92
CA SER A 217 -9.69 29.01 16.53
C SER A 217 -9.92 27.50 16.49
N VAL A 218 -10.46 26.94 17.57
CA VAL A 218 -10.72 25.49 17.71
C VAL A 218 -12.22 25.24 17.67
N ILE A 219 -12.64 24.28 16.84
CA ILE A 219 -14.00 23.73 16.85
C ILE A 219 -13.90 22.23 17.09
N GLN A 220 -14.55 21.76 18.16
CA GLN A 220 -14.78 20.34 18.40
C GLN A 220 -16.22 19.99 17.97
N ILE A 221 -16.34 18.99 17.11
CA ILE A 221 -17.60 18.39 16.68
C ILE A 221 -17.82 17.15 17.58
N PRO A 222 -18.96 17.05 18.30
CA PRO A 222 -19.24 15.89 19.14
C PRO A 222 -19.39 14.61 18.32
N GLY A 223 -18.98 13.51 18.93
CA GLY A 223 -19.10 12.18 18.36
C GLY A 223 -20.53 11.66 18.25
N ARG A 224 -20.65 10.49 17.62
CA ARG A 224 -21.81 9.59 17.76
C ARG A 224 -21.34 8.14 17.91
N MET A 225 -20.20 7.93 18.56
CA MET A 225 -19.84 6.59 18.99
C MET A 225 -20.79 6.10 20.09
N TYR A 226 -21.28 4.88 19.91
CA TYR A 226 -21.90 4.08 20.95
C TYR A 226 -20.82 3.54 21.91
N GLN A 227 -21.23 3.13 23.12
CA GLN A 227 -20.33 2.48 24.06
C GLN A 227 -19.66 1.25 23.44
N VAL A 228 -18.35 1.11 23.72
CA VAL A 228 -17.57 -0.08 23.37
C VAL A 228 -16.92 -0.59 24.64
N ASP A 229 -17.30 -1.80 25.04
CA ASP A 229 -16.68 -2.46 26.19
C ASP A 229 -15.30 -3.02 25.79
N VAL A 230 -14.30 -2.89 26.66
CA VAL A 230 -12.91 -3.27 26.38
C VAL A 230 -12.48 -4.40 27.31
N PHE A 231 -11.99 -5.48 26.73
CA PHE A 231 -11.43 -6.63 27.45
C PHE A 231 -9.96 -6.81 27.10
N TYR A 232 -9.15 -7.18 28.10
CA TYR A 232 -7.72 -7.46 27.96
C TYR A 232 -7.44 -8.95 28.24
N THR A 233 -6.36 -9.50 27.70
CA THR A 233 -5.88 -10.83 28.12
C THR A 233 -5.21 -10.74 29.48
N ALA A 234 -5.52 -11.67 30.40
CA ALA A 234 -4.95 -11.68 31.74
C ALA A 234 -3.42 -11.92 31.79
N LYS A 235 -2.80 -12.33 30.68
CA LYS A 235 -1.36 -12.54 30.49
C LYS A 235 -0.96 -12.26 29.04
N THR A 236 0.28 -11.81 28.84
CA THR A 236 0.88 -11.66 27.50
C THR A 236 0.86 -12.98 26.74
N GLN A 237 0.39 -12.95 25.49
CA GLN A 237 0.27 -14.14 24.66
C GLN A 237 1.57 -14.40 23.87
N PRO A 238 2.06 -15.66 23.80
CA PRO A 238 3.29 -15.99 23.10
C PRO A 238 3.11 -16.05 21.57
N ASP A 239 1.92 -16.39 21.10
CA ASP A 239 1.52 -16.33 19.68
C ASP A 239 0.21 -15.54 19.57
N TYR A 240 0.27 -14.39 18.90
CA TYR A 240 -0.86 -13.49 18.71
C TYR A 240 -1.78 -13.93 17.56
N LEU A 241 -1.32 -14.79 16.65
CA LEU A 241 -2.15 -15.33 15.56
C LEU A 241 -3.04 -16.46 16.08
N ASP A 242 -2.49 -17.36 16.89
CA ASP A 242 -3.25 -18.39 17.60
C ASP A 242 -4.28 -17.74 18.54
N SER A 243 -3.85 -16.74 19.32
CA SER A 243 -4.74 -15.95 20.18
C SER A 243 -5.86 -15.23 19.40
N ALA A 244 -5.56 -14.71 18.20
CA ALA A 244 -6.56 -14.09 17.34
C ALA A 244 -7.53 -15.12 16.75
N LEU A 245 -7.06 -16.32 16.37
CA LEU A 245 -7.90 -17.44 15.94
C LEU A 245 -8.88 -17.85 17.04
N VAL A 246 -8.36 -18.09 18.26
CA VAL A 246 -9.18 -18.46 19.43
C VAL A 246 -10.21 -17.37 19.74
N ALA A 247 -9.81 -16.09 19.79
CA ALA A 247 -10.73 -14.99 20.03
C ALA A 247 -11.83 -14.89 18.95
N VAL A 248 -11.46 -14.99 17.67
CA VAL A 248 -12.44 -14.98 16.55
C VAL A 248 -13.42 -16.14 16.67
N LEU A 249 -12.96 -17.35 16.99
CA LEU A 249 -13.83 -18.52 17.12
C LEU A 249 -14.73 -18.45 18.36
N GLN A 250 -14.23 -17.96 19.50
CA GLN A 250 -15.03 -17.72 20.70
C GLN A 250 -16.13 -16.68 20.45
N ILE A 251 -15.78 -15.52 19.87
CA ILE A 251 -16.74 -14.50 19.47
C ILE A 251 -17.69 -15.04 18.39
N HIS A 252 -17.25 -15.93 17.50
CA HIS A 252 -18.12 -16.51 16.48
C HIS A 252 -19.21 -17.42 17.06
N LEU A 253 -18.86 -18.23 18.07
CA LEU A 253 -19.70 -19.26 18.67
C LEU A 253 -20.57 -18.80 19.86
N ASP A 254 -20.27 -17.66 20.50
CA ASP A 254 -21.13 -17.14 21.58
C ASP A 254 -22.46 -16.59 21.02
N GLU A 255 -23.56 -17.27 21.34
CA GLU A 255 -24.94 -16.90 20.99
C GLU A 255 -25.28 -15.44 21.32
N LYS A 256 -24.77 -14.90 22.45
CA LYS A 256 -25.01 -13.51 22.88
C LYS A 256 -24.44 -12.49 21.91
N THR A 257 -23.43 -12.88 21.13
CA THR A 257 -22.74 -12.05 20.14
C THR A 257 -23.20 -12.32 18.70
N SER A 258 -24.19 -13.20 18.49
CA SER A 258 -24.65 -13.73 17.20
C SER A 258 -24.83 -12.71 16.06
N THR A 259 -25.08 -11.44 16.39
CA THR A 259 -25.20 -10.34 15.42
C THR A 259 -23.95 -9.45 15.38
N GLY A 260 -23.42 -9.21 14.17
CA GLY A 260 -22.34 -8.27 13.89
C GLY A 260 -21.07 -8.91 13.32
N SER A 261 -20.30 -8.13 12.57
CA SER A 261 -19.03 -8.54 11.95
C SER A 261 -17.86 -8.37 12.92
N ILE A 262 -16.85 -9.23 12.78
CA ILE A 262 -15.59 -9.18 13.53
C ILE A 262 -14.53 -8.49 12.66
N LEU A 263 -13.77 -7.56 13.23
CA LEU A 263 -12.61 -6.90 12.61
C LEU A 263 -11.34 -7.24 13.40
N VAL A 264 -10.39 -7.89 12.75
CA VAL A 264 -9.12 -8.34 13.35
C VAL A 264 -7.96 -7.50 12.82
N PHE A 265 -7.17 -6.91 13.70
CA PHE A 265 -5.98 -6.13 13.33
C PHE A 265 -4.71 -7.00 13.36
N LEU A 266 -4.06 -7.15 12.21
CA LEU A 266 -2.86 -7.96 11.96
C LEU A 266 -1.74 -7.13 11.33
N THR A 267 -0.49 -7.63 11.38
CA THR A 267 0.69 -6.82 11.04
C THR A 267 1.01 -6.78 9.54
N GLY A 268 0.56 -7.76 8.76
CA GLY A 268 0.83 -7.79 7.32
C GLY A 268 0.21 -8.96 6.57
N GLN A 269 0.61 -9.12 5.30
CA GLN A 269 0.07 -10.13 4.39
C GLN A 269 0.36 -11.58 4.85
N GLU A 270 1.57 -11.89 5.33
CA GLU A 270 1.91 -13.26 5.80
C GLU A 270 0.96 -13.69 6.96
N ASP A 271 0.75 -12.80 7.94
CA ASP A 271 -0.18 -12.96 9.06
C ASP A 271 -1.63 -13.19 8.59
N ILE A 272 -2.12 -12.31 7.70
CA ILE A 272 -3.50 -12.34 7.19
C ILE A 272 -3.76 -13.62 6.38
N GLU A 273 -2.85 -14.00 5.47
CA GLU A 273 -2.97 -15.23 4.68
C GLU A 273 -2.90 -16.50 5.54
N THR A 274 -2.16 -16.46 6.66
CA THR A 274 -2.08 -17.56 7.62
C THR A 274 -3.39 -17.71 8.40
N LEU A 275 -3.89 -16.62 9.01
CA LEU A 275 -5.13 -16.68 9.80
C LEU A 275 -6.37 -16.93 8.92
N GLU A 276 -6.38 -16.44 7.68
CA GLU A 276 -7.40 -16.79 6.68
C GLU A 276 -7.44 -18.30 6.44
N THR A 277 -6.30 -18.92 6.19
CA THR A 277 -6.21 -20.37 5.92
C THR A 277 -6.70 -21.18 7.13
N LEU A 278 -6.30 -20.79 8.34
CA LEU A 278 -6.75 -21.45 9.58
C LEU A 278 -8.27 -21.30 9.78
N LEU A 279 -8.83 -20.10 9.61
CA LEU A 279 -10.27 -19.89 9.72
C LEU A 279 -11.06 -20.66 8.65
N ASP A 280 -10.58 -20.76 7.41
CA ASP A 280 -11.20 -21.55 6.35
C ASP A 280 -11.08 -23.07 6.55
N GLU A 281 -10.13 -23.55 7.37
CA GLU A 281 -10.02 -24.94 7.79
C GLU A 281 -10.97 -25.23 8.97
N TYR A 282 -10.95 -24.41 10.02
CA TYR A 282 -11.87 -24.52 11.17
C TYR A 282 -13.35 -24.30 10.77
N ALA A 283 -13.64 -23.48 9.76
CA ALA A 283 -14.99 -23.28 9.24
C ALA A 283 -15.65 -24.58 8.72
N ARG A 284 -14.86 -25.62 8.43
CA ARG A 284 -15.34 -26.94 7.96
C ARG A 284 -15.66 -27.92 9.09
N SER A 285 -15.21 -27.61 10.31
CA SER A 285 -15.45 -28.41 11.53
C SER A 285 -16.39 -27.72 12.52
N LEU A 286 -17.00 -26.58 12.14
CA LEU A 286 -18.04 -25.93 12.94
C LEU A 286 -19.30 -26.80 13.08
N PRO A 287 -20.06 -26.66 14.19
CA PRO A 287 -21.38 -27.25 14.34
C PRO A 287 -22.35 -26.86 13.21
N ALA A 288 -23.31 -27.74 12.88
CA ALA A 288 -24.24 -27.54 11.76
C ALA A 288 -25.28 -26.43 12.00
N ASP A 289 -25.49 -26.09 13.26
CA ASP A 289 -26.32 -25.01 13.82
C ASP A 289 -25.57 -23.66 13.91
N ALA A 290 -24.24 -23.65 13.80
CA ALA A 290 -23.46 -22.42 13.81
C ALA A 290 -23.67 -21.59 12.54
N LEU A 291 -23.53 -20.26 12.67
CA LEU A 291 -23.49 -19.35 11.53
C LEU A 291 -22.31 -19.71 10.62
N LYS A 292 -22.45 -19.51 9.30
CA LYS A 292 -21.32 -19.73 8.38
C LYS A 292 -20.30 -18.60 8.50
N LEU A 293 -19.01 -18.92 8.43
CA LEU A 293 -17.96 -17.90 8.35
C LEU A 293 -17.80 -17.38 6.91
N MET A 294 -17.61 -16.07 6.78
CA MET A 294 -17.09 -15.42 5.57
C MET A 294 -15.85 -14.62 5.95
N VAL A 295 -14.67 -15.17 5.65
CA VAL A 295 -13.40 -14.47 5.85
C VAL A 295 -13.18 -13.45 4.73
N CYS A 296 -12.66 -12.28 5.06
CA CYS A 296 -12.45 -11.15 4.15
C CYS A 296 -11.13 -10.43 4.49
N PRO A 297 -10.00 -10.80 3.84
CA PRO A 297 -8.73 -10.11 4.05
C PRO A 297 -8.73 -8.69 3.44
N ILE A 298 -7.97 -7.76 4.04
CA ILE A 298 -7.69 -6.45 3.44
C ILE A 298 -6.31 -5.89 3.83
N PHE A 299 -5.45 -5.72 2.82
CA PHE A 299 -4.11 -5.15 2.95
C PHE A 299 -3.70 -4.40 1.67
N ALA A 300 -2.75 -3.46 1.80
CA ALA A 300 -2.42 -2.47 0.76
C ALA A 300 -2.06 -3.08 -0.62
N ALA A 301 -1.31 -4.19 -0.64
CA ALA A 301 -0.83 -4.85 -1.85
C ALA A 301 -1.93 -5.57 -2.68
N MET A 302 -3.15 -5.68 -2.15
CA MET A 302 -4.26 -6.44 -2.72
C MET A 302 -4.95 -5.71 -3.90
N PRO A 303 -5.40 -6.42 -4.96
CA PRO A 303 -6.24 -5.85 -6.02
C PRO A 303 -7.52 -5.16 -5.52
N ARG A 304 -7.86 -4.00 -6.10
CA ARG A 304 -9.05 -3.19 -5.70
C ARG A 304 -10.36 -3.99 -5.71
N GLU A 305 -10.58 -4.90 -6.65
CA GLU A 305 -11.79 -5.75 -6.70
C GLU A 305 -11.92 -6.66 -5.48
N GLN A 306 -10.80 -7.17 -4.95
CA GLN A 306 -10.80 -7.98 -3.73
C GLN A 306 -11.00 -7.11 -2.50
N GLN A 307 -10.35 -5.94 -2.44
CA GLN A 307 -10.60 -4.94 -1.38
C GLN A 307 -12.08 -4.51 -1.31
N MET A 308 -12.76 -4.35 -2.45
CA MET A 308 -14.17 -3.92 -2.48
C MET A 308 -15.12 -4.92 -1.79
N LYS A 309 -14.79 -6.23 -1.78
CA LYS A 309 -15.60 -7.24 -1.09
C LYS A 309 -15.76 -6.98 0.41
N VAL A 310 -14.85 -6.22 1.03
CA VAL A 310 -14.94 -5.90 2.46
C VAL A 310 -16.19 -5.05 2.77
N PHE A 311 -16.70 -4.27 1.82
CA PHE A 311 -17.87 -3.40 1.97
C PHE A 311 -19.21 -4.09 1.65
N GLU A 312 -19.19 -5.23 0.96
CA GLU A 312 -20.40 -5.99 0.61
C GLU A 312 -21.08 -6.54 1.89
N PRO A 313 -22.41 -6.43 2.06
CA PRO A 313 -23.08 -6.93 3.25
C PRO A 313 -22.99 -8.46 3.35
N ALA A 314 -22.92 -8.98 4.58
CA ALA A 314 -22.96 -10.43 4.81
C ALA A 314 -24.35 -11.00 4.44
N PRO A 315 -24.43 -12.17 3.79
CA PRO A 315 -25.70 -12.87 3.59
C PRO A 315 -26.32 -13.31 4.93
N THR A 316 -27.65 -13.48 4.97
CA THR A 316 -28.36 -14.02 6.13
C THR A 316 -27.80 -15.37 6.55
N GLY A 317 -27.56 -15.58 7.84
CA GLY A 317 -26.94 -16.81 8.37
C GLY A 317 -25.41 -16.88 8.24
N VAL A 318 -24.75 -15.77 7.85
CA VAL A 318 -23.29 -15.69 7.68
C VAL A 318 -22.71 -14.61 8.58
N ARG A 319 -21.68 -14.94 9.39
CA ARG A 319 -20.88 -13.95 10.12
C ARG A 319 -19.64 -13.58 9.30
N LYS A 320 -19.43 -12.28 9.09
CA LYS A 320 -18.26 -11.74 8.38
C LYS A 320 -17.09 -11.55 9.34
N VAL A 321 -15.90 -12.02 8.94
CA VAL A 321 -14.64 -11.83 9.67
C VAL A 321 -13.66 -11.10 8.76
N ILE A 322 -13.28 -9.89 9.14
CA ILE A 322 -12.43 -9.00 8.36
C ILE A 322 -11.01 -9.06 8.91
N LEU A 323 -10.04 -9.49 8.11
CA LEU A 323 -8.63 -9.60 8.52
C LEU A 323 -7.84 -8.43 7.93
N ALA A 324 -7.57 -7.42 8.75
CA ALA A 324 -7.11 -6.12 8.29
C ALA A 324 -5.71 -5.74 8.81
N THR A 325 -4.99 -4.98 7.99
CA THR A 325 -3.88 -4.12 8.47
C THR A 325 -4.41 -2.80 9.04
N ASN A 326 -3.53 -1.89 9.47
CA ASN A 326 -3.88 -0.50 9.84
C ASN A 326 -4.57 0.32 8.72
N ILE A 327 -4.77 -0.26 7.53
CA ILE A 327 -5.69 0.28 6.51
C ILE A 327 -7.12 0.49 7.03
N ALA A 328 -7.56 -0.32 8.01
CA ALA A 328 -8.87 -0.21 8.67
C ALA A 328 -8.85 0.67 9.94
N GLU A 329 -7.71 1.26 10.32
CA GLU A 329 -7.51 2.03 11.58
C GLU A 329 -8.07 3.46 11.48
N THR A 330 -7.85 4.13 10.33
CA THR A 330 -8.30 5.50 10.04
C THR A 330 -9.19 5.58 8.80
N SER A 331 -8.64 5.36 7.61
CA SER A 331 -9.17 5.89 6.35
C SER A 331 -10.28 5.09 5.67
N ILE A 332 -10.75 3.99 6.27
CA ILE A 332 -11.83 3.14 5.73
C ILE A 332 -12.95 2.97 6.75
N THR A 333 -14.21 3.11 6.31
CA THR A 333 -15.40 2.72 7.08
C THR A 333 -15.93 1.40 6.53
N ILE A 334 -16.05 0.38 7.40
CA ILE A 334 -16.65 -0.90 7.06
C ILE A 334 -17.89 -1.04 7.94
N ASN A 335 -19.05 -1.23 7.30
CA ASN A 335 -20.34 -1.23 7.97
C ASN A 335 -20.59 -2.56 8.69
N GLY A 336 -21.44 -2.57 9.71
CA GLY A 336 -21.82 -3.75 10.47
C GLY A 336 -20.69 -4.37 11.30
N VAL A 337 -19.58 -3.67 11.56
CA VAL A 337 -18.54 -4.09 12.50
C VAL A 337 -19.03 -3.83 13.93
N ARG A 338 -19.01 -4.87 14.76
CA ARG A 338 -19.44 -4.80 16.18
C ARG A 338 -18.41 -5.37 17.16
N TYR A 339 -17.51 -6.23 16.67
CA TYR A 339 -16.44 -6.83 17.47
C TYR A 339 -15.08 -6.48 16.86
N VAL A 340 -14.15 -6.03 17.69
CA VAL A 340 -12.76 -5.77 17.29
C VAL A 340 -11.84 -6.70 18.06
N VAL A 341 -10.94 -7.38 17.35
CA VAL A 341 -9.82 -8.14 17.93
C VAL A 341 -8.54 -7.38 17.61
N ASP A 342 -7.91 -6.82 18.64
CA ASP A 342 -6.69 -6.02 18.50
C ASP A 342 -5.48 -6.78 19.05
N THR A 343 -4.53 -7.09 18.16
CA THR A 343 -3.25 -7.72 18.53
C THR A 343 -2.30 -6.77 19.26
N GLY A 344 -2.58 -5.46 19.27
CA GLY A 344 -1.70 -4.45 19.86
C GLY A 344 -0.44 -4.17 19.03
N LEU A 345 -0.33 -4.73 17.82
CA LEU A 345 0.83 -4.62 16.94
C LEU A 345 0.52 -3.83 15.66
N VAL A 346 1.56 -3.23 15.09
CA VAL A 346 1.57 -2.60 13.76
C VAL A 346 2.91 -2.86 13.08
N LYS A 347 2.93 -2.92 11.74
CA LYS A 347 4.16 -3.01 10.96
C LYS A 347 4.42 -1.68 10.28
N GLN A 348 5.51 -1.02 10.63
CA GLN A 348 5.83 0.33 10.18
C GLN A 348 7.27 0.50 9.74
N ARG A 349 7.55 1.59 9.03
CA ARG A 349 8.91 1.95 8.61
C ARG A 349 9.69 2.52 9.80
N SER A 350 10.96 2.13 9.87
CA SER A 350 11.94 2.65 10.82
C SER A 350 13.28 2.84 10.11
N PHE A 351 13.86 4.04 10.22
CA PHE A 351 15.12 4.43 9.58
C PHE A 351 16.24 4.48 10.61
N VAL A 352 17.21 3.59 10.46
CA VAL A 352 18.36 3.50 11.36
C VAL A 352 19.47 4.41 10.81
N ALA A 353 19.50 5.67 11.28
CA ALA A 353 20.42 6.70 10.78
C ALA A 353 21.93 6.34 10.90
N SER A 354 22.29 5.38 11.76
CA SER A 354 23.66 4.85 11.88
C SER A 354 24.03 3.79 10.83
N SER A 355 23.04 3.18 10.17
CA SER A 355 23.23 2.24 9.04
C SER A 355 22.83 2.84 7.69
N GLY A 356 22.03 3.91 7.68
CA GLY A 356 21.50 4.54 6.47
C GLY A 356 20.39 3.74 5.78
N MET A 357 19.76 2.78 6.48
CA MET A 357 18.74 1.89 5.91
C MET A 357 17.37 2.11 6.56
N GLU A 358 16.33 2.14 5.72
CA GLU A 358 14.94 1.91 6.14
C GLU A 358 14.66 0.41 6.25
N MET A 359 13.90 0.02 7.27
CA MET A 359 13.39 -1.34 7.45
C MET A 359 11.91 -1.33 7.89
N LEU A 360 11.18 -2.38 7.54
CA LEU A 360 9.81 -2.60 8.02
C LEU A 360 9.85 -3.48 9.27
N GLN A 361 9.64 -2.85 10.43
CA GLN A 361 9.65 -3.52 11.73
C GLN A 361 8.22 -3.67 12.26
N THR A 362 7.95 -4.77 12.97
CA THR A 362 6.73 -4.95 13.76
C THR A 362 6.97 -4.37 15.14
N GLU A 363 6.11 -3.46 15.58
CA GLU A 363 6.23 -2.69 16.81
C GLU A 363 4.86 -2.62 17.52
N PRO A 364 4.81 -2.35 18.83
CA PRO A 364 3.55 -2.07 19.53
C PRO A 364 2.85 -0.83 18.98
N VAL A 365 1.52 -0.79 19.07
CA VAL A 365 0.72 0.42 18.79
C VAL A 365 0.88 1.46 19.89
N SER A 366 0.51 2.70 19.58
CA SER A 366 0.26 3.73 20.60
C SER A 366 -1.15 3.64 21.20
N LYS A 367 -1.38 4.20 22.39
CA LYS A 367 -2.72 4.25 23.01
C LYS A 367 -3.74 4.94 22.08
N ALA A 368 -3.36 6.03 21.41
CA ALA A 368 -4.21 6.70 20.42
C ALA A 368 -4.67 5.76 19.29
N GLN A 369 -3.78 4.89 18.77
CA GLN A 369 -4.15 3.92 17.74
C GLN A 369 -5.02 2.79 18.29
N ALA A 370 -4.70 2.25 19.47
CA ALA A 370 -5.55 1.26 20.13
C ALA A 370 -6.97 1.80 20.37
N TRP A 371 -7.13 3.07 20.74
CA TRP A 371 -8.44 3.73 20.82
C TRP A 371 -9.13 3.89 19.46
N GLN A 372 -8.40 4.21 18.38
CA GLN A 372 -8.96 4.23 17.03
C GLN A 372 -9.41 2.84 16.55
N ARG A 373 -8.72 1.76 16.96
CA ARG A 373 -9.12 0.37 16.72
C ARG A 373 -10.38 0.02 17.52
N THR A 374 -10.40 0.28 18.82
CA THR A 374 -11.58 0.12 19.70
C THR A 374 -12.81 0.85 19.13
N GLY A 375 -12.65 2.11 18.70
CA GLY A 375 -13.69 2.92 18.08
C GLY A 375 -14.24 2.41 16.74
N ARG A 376 -13.80 1.25 16.24
CA ARG A 376 -14.40 0.60 15.06
C ARG A 376 -15.61 -0.26 15.40
N ALA A 377 -15.73 -0.72 16.65
CA ALA A 377 -16.88 -1.47 17.14
C ALA A 377 -18.11 -0.57 17.40
N GLY A 378 -17.90 0.68 17.82
CA GLY A 378 -18.96 1.58 18.33
C GLY A 378 -19.60 2.51 17.31
N ARG A 379 -19.49 2.24 16.00
CA ARG A 379 -19.89 3.22 14.95
C ARG A 379 -21.37 3.22 14.58
N GLU A 380 -22.02 2.06 14.66
CA GLU A 380 -23.41 1.86 14.22
C GLU A 380 -24.32 1.35 15.36
N ALA A 381 -23.73 0.66 16.35
CA ALA A 381 -24.37 0.12 17.53
C ALA A 381 -23.33 -0.07 18.66
N PRO A 382 -23.75 -0.37 19.92
CA PRO A 382 -22.81 -0.76 20.97
C PRO A 382 -22.06 -2.05 20.63
N GLY A 383 -20.77 -2.09 20.91
CA GLY A 383 -19.87 -3.16 20.48
C GLY A 383 -18.80 -3.53 21.53
N VAL A 384 -17.85 -4.40 21.15
CA VAL A 384 -16.83 -4.92 22.06
C VAL A 384 -15.44 -4.92 21.40
N CYS A 385 -14.40 -4.61 22.17
CA CYS A 385 -13.00 -4.68 21.74
C CYS A 385 -12.19 -5.62 22.65
N TYR A 386 -11.66 -6.69 22.06
CA TYR A 386 -10.79 -7.66 22.72
C TYR A 386 -9.34 -7.35 22.36
N ARG A 387 -8.58 -6.84 23.34
CA ARG A 387 -7.14 -6.58 23.24
C ARG A 387 -6.39 -7.84 23.66
N LEU A 388 -5.55 -8.37 22.78
CA LEU A 388 -4.82 -9.64 23.01
C LEU A 388 -3.59 -9.50 23.91
N PHE A 389 -3.49 -8.37 24.63
CA PHE A 389 -2.42 -8.00 25.55
C PHE A 389 -3.01 -7.49 26.88
N PRO A 390 -2.27 -7.61 28.01
CA PRO A 390 -2.71 -7.10 29.31
C PRO A 390 -2.96 -5.58 29.37
N GLU A 391 -3.77 -5.17 30.34
CA GLU A 391 -4.02 -3.75 30.67
C GLU A 391 -2.75 -3.05 31.18
N GLU A 392 -1.91 -3.75 31.95
CA GLU A 392 -0.57 -3.27 32.34
C GLU A 392 0.30 -2.94 31.11
N THR A 393 0.20 -3.75 30.05
CA THR A 393 0.90 -3.50 28.78
C THR A 393 0.29 -2.32 28.05
N PHE A 394 -1.04 -2.14 28.09
CA PHE A 394 -1.72 -0.99 27.50
C PHE A 394 -1.26 0.33 28.12
N GLU A 395 -1.16 0.41 29.45
CA GLU A 395 -0.75 1.65 30.13
C GLU A 395 0.73 2.01 29.89
N GLN A 396 1.57 1.02 29.57
CA GLN A 396 2.96 1.20 29.16
C GLN A 396 3.13 1.61 27.69
N LEU A 397 2.08 1.54 26.85
CA LEU A 397 2.16 1.99 25.45
C LEU A 397 2.38 3.51 25.40
N PRO A 398 3.14 4.03 24.41
CA PRO A 398 3.23 5.47 24.21
C PRO A 398 1.85 6.04 23.87
N GLU A 399 1.53 7.22 24.40
CA GLU A 399 0.24 7.89 24.14
C GLU A 399 -0.01 8.11 22.64
N ARG A 400 1.05 8.31 21.86
CA ARG A 400 1.03 8.73 20.45
C ARG A 400 2.03 7.93 19.63
N ALA A 401 1.73 7.70 18.35
CA ALA A 401 2.70 7.19 17.40
C ALA A 401 3.78 8.26 17.15
N ILE A 402 5.05 7.83 17.07
CA ILE A 402 6.17 8.70 16.70
C ILE A 402 5.93 9.17 15.25
N PRO A 403 6.01 10.48 14.92
CA PRO A 403 5.73 10.96 13.57
C PRO A 403 6.76 10.43 12.56
N ASP A 404 6.36 10.29 11.29
CA ASP A 404 7.24 9.76 10.24
C ASP A 404 8.54 10.55 10.11
N ILE A 405 8.50 11.87 10.30
CA ILE A 405 9.65 12.78 10.20
C ILE A 405 10.82 12.43 11.16
N GLN A 406 10.57 11.64 12.20
CA GLN A 406 11.61 11.13 13.11
C GLN A 406 12.05 9.69 12.79
N ARG A 407 11.33 8.97 11.91
CA ARG A 407 11.49 7.53 11.62
C ARG A 407 11.77 7.18 10.15
N VAL A 408 11.83 8.15 9.23
CA VAL A 408 12.09 7.90 7.79
C VAL A 408 13.28 8.70 7.26
N SER A 409 13.77 8.35 6.07
CA SER A 409 14.88 9.06 5.45
C SER A 409 14.46 10.41 4.83
N LEU A 410 15.32 11.43 4.93
CA LEU A 410 14.93 12.84 4.73
C LEU A 410 15.47 13.49 3.44
N GLU A 411 16.13 12.76 2.53
CA GLU A 411 16.78 13.34 1.34
C GLU A 411 15.78 14.03 0.40
N VAL A 412 14.60 13.43 0.20
CA VAL A 412 13.51 14.03 -0.59
C VAL A 412 13.10 15.39 0.03
N VAL A 413 13.04 15.46 1.35
CA VAL A 413 12.61 16.63 2.12
C VAL A 413 13.64 17.75 2.03
N VAL A 414 14.90 17.44 2.32
CA VAL A 414 16.00 18.40 2.27
C VAL A 414 16.15 18.95 0.84
N LEU A 415 16.02 18.09 -0.18
CA LEU A 415 16.07 18.49 -1.59
C LEU A 415 14.89 19.42 -1.97
N GLN A 416 13.67 19.09 -1.53
CA GLN A 416 12.48 19.93 -1.75
C GLN A 416 12.60 21.29 -1.07
N LEU A 417 12.98 21.34 0.22
CA LEU A 417 13.16 22.59 0.97
C LEU A 417 14.25 23.47 0.34
N LYS A 418 15.40 22.90 -0.03
CA LYS A 418 16.47 23.61 -0.76
C LYS A 418 15.96 24.16 -2.10
N CYS A 419 15.11 23.42 -2.82
CA CYS A 419 14.51 23.89 -4.07
C CYS A 419 13.51 25.05 -3.87
N MET A 420 12.88 25.18 -2.68
CA MET A 420 12.04 26.32 -2.30
C MET A 420 12.85 27.53 -1.79
N GLY A 421 14.19 27.50 -1.87
CA GLY A 421 15.05 28.55 -1.31
C GLY A 421 15.07 28.57 0.22
N ILE A 422 14.85 27.42 0.86
CA ILE A 422 14.96 27.25 2.31
C ILE A 422 16.33 26.64 2.58
N ASP A 423 17.34 27.50 2.70
CA ASP A 423 18.73 27.08 2.89
C ASP A 423 19.03 26.59 4.32
N ASP A 424 18.42 27.21 5.33
CA ASP A 424 18.43 26.68 6.70
C ASP A 424 17.30 25.67 6.90
N VAL A 425 17.67 24.40 6.74
CA VAL A 425 16.78 23.25 6.95
C VAL A 425 16.75 22.82 8.43
N LEU A 426 17.66 23.32 9.28
CA LEU A 426 17.70 23.04 10.72
C LEU A 426 16.76 23.97 11.51
N GLY A 427 16.67 25.23 11.08
CA GLY A 427 15.78 26.26 11.59
C GLY A 427 14.36 26.26 11.02
N PHE A 428 14.04 25.39 10.05
CA PHE A 428 12.70 25.31 9.47
C PHE A 428 11.61 24.94 10.50
N ASP A 429 10.43 25.56 10.35
CA ASP A 429 9.24 25.36 11.18
C ASP A 429 8.54 24.02 10.86
N PHE A 430 9.14 22.91 11.29
CA PHE A 430 8.44 21.63 11.42
C PHE A 430 7.52 21.63 12.65
N ILE A 431 6.42 20.85 12.64
CA ILE A 431 5.58 20.65 13.84
C ILE A 431 6.40 20.02 14.96
N GLU A 432 7.10 18.93 14.66
CA GLU A 432 8.10 18.32 15.52
C GLU A 432 9.39 18.17 14.73
N LYS A 433 10.52 18.54 15.33
CA LYS A 433 11.79 18.57 14.60
C LYS A 433 12.32 17.13 14.39
N PRO A 434 12.87 16.82 13.20
CA PRO A 434 13.59 15.57 12.98
C PRO A 434 14.87 15.49 13.83
N LEU A 435 15.40 14.28 13.98
CA LEU A 435 16.73 14.08 14.57
C LEU A 435 17.80 14.80 13.73
N LYS A 436 18.64 15.62 14.38
CA LYS A 436 19.72 16.37 13.71
C LYS A 436 20.65 15.44 12.91
N THR A 437 20.91 14.24 13.41
CA THR A 437 21.68 13.18 12.74
C THR A 437 21.06 12.74 11.41
N SER A 438 19.73 12.58 11.34
CA SER A 438 19.02 12.23 10.11
C SER A 438 19.08 13.35 9.07
N LEU A 439 18.97 14.62 9.49
CA LEU A 439 19.14 15.76 8.57
C LEU A 439 20.59 15.88 8.06
N ILE A 440 21.60 15.68 8.91
CA ILE A 440 23.01 15.67 8.51
C ILE A 440 23.27 14.54 7.50
N LYS A 441 22.77 13.32 7.76
CA LYS A 441 22.91 12.19 6.82
C LYS A 441 22.20 12.41 5.50
N ALA A 442 21.06 13.11 5.50
CA ALA A 442 20.37 13.51 4.28
C ALA A 442 21.18 14.55 3.47
N LEU A 443 21.79 15.55 4.13
CA LEU A 443 22.69 16.52 3.49
C LEU A 443 23.94 15.85 2.90
N GLU A 444 24.61 14.98 3.67
CA GLU A 444 25.77 14.20 3.20
C GLU A 444 25.43 13.37 1.95
N LYS A 445 24.27 12.68 1.96
CA LYS A 445 23.84 11.84 0.84
C LYS A 445 23.45 12.64 -0.40
N LEU A 446 22.82 13.81 -0.23
CA LEU A 446 22.52 14.72 -1.34
C LEU A 446 23.79 15.35 -1.93
N TYR A 447 24.80 15.66 -1.10
CA TYR A 447 26.13 16.08 -1.57
C TYR A 447 26.82 14.95 -2.36
N ALA A 448 26.82 13.72 -1.84
CA ALA A 448 27.39 12.55 -2.54
C ALA A 448 26.68 12.25 -3.88
N LEU A 449 25.37 12.50 -3.98
CA LEU A 449 24.58 12.43 -5.21
C LEU A 449 24.76 13.65 -6.14
N LYS A 450 25.66 14.59 -5.81
CA LYS A 450 25.92 15.86 -6.51
C LYS A 450 24.70 16.79 -6.64
N ALA A 451 23.69 16.61 -5.80
CA ALA A 451 22.52 17.48 -5.71
C ALA A 451 22.83 18.78 -4.96
N LEU A 452 23.77 18.71 -4.01
CA LEU A 452 24.31 19.86 -3.27
C LEU A 452 25.79 20.05 -3.59
N ASP A 453 26.27 21.29 -3.47
CA ASP A 453 27.69 21.63 -3.52
C ASP A 453 28.37 21.54 -2.14
N ASN A 454 29.66 21.86 -2.08
CA ASN A 454 30.47 21.81 -0.86
C ASN A 454 30.12 22.88 0.19
N VAL A 455 29.23 23.83 -0.12
CA VAL A 455 28.66 24.79 0.84
C VAL A 455 27.17 24.52 1.10
N GLY A 456 26.66 23.37 0.65
CA GLY A 456 25.29 22.91 0.90
C GLY A 456 24.21 23.63 0.10
N LYS A 457 24.56 24.34 -1.00
CA LYS A 457 23.60 24.97 -1.91
C LYS A 457 23.20 24.01 -3.04
N LEU A 458 22.04 24.27 -3.64
CA LEU A 458 21.44 23.39 -4.66
C LEU A 458 22.06 23.57 -6.04
N THR A 459 22.68 22.50 -6.57
CA THR A 459 23.31 22.48 -7.90
C THR A 459 22.27 22.43 -9.03
N THR A 460 22.70 22.63 -10.28
CA THR A 460 21.85 22.41 -11.47
C THR A 460 21.28 20.99 -11.51
N ARG A 461 22.12 19.97 -11.23
CA ARG A 461 21.69 18.56 -11.11
C ARG A 461 20.67 18.40 -9.99
N GLY A 462 20.87 19.07 -8.84
CA GLY A 462 19.91 19.10 -7.73
C GLY A 462 18.55 19.69 -8.12
N ARG A 463 18.52 20.77 -8.91
CA ARG A 463 17.27 21.34 -9.44
C ARG A 463 16.56 20.39 -10.40
N GLN A 464 17.30 19.76 -11.32
CA GLN A 464 16.76 18.73 -12.23
C GLN A 464 16.21 17.54 -11.44
N MET A 465 16.92 17.06 -10.41
CA MET A 465 16.46 15.99 -9.52
C MET A 465 15.17 16.36 -8.77
N ALA A 466 15.06 17.59 -8.24
CA ALA A 466 13.85 18.09 -7.60
C ALA A 466 12.65 18.22 -8.58
N GLY A 467 12.94 18.35 -9.88
CA GLY A 467 11.94 18.33 -10.96
C GLY A 467 11.34 16.94 -11.23
N LEU A 468 11.95 15.85 -10.78
CA LEU A 468 11.50 14.48 -11.05
C LEU A 468 10.67 13.91 -9.87
N PRO A 469 9.48 13.31 -10.11
CA PRO A 469 8.66 12.70 -9.05
C PRO A 469 9.17 11.30 -8.67
N VAL A 470 10.44 11.20 -8.24
CA VAL A 470 11.10 9.97 -7.76
C VAL A 470 12.09 10.30 -6.63
N GLU A 471 12.63 9.28 -5.96
CA GLU A 471 13.67 9.50 -4.95
C GLU A 471 15.00 9.96 -5.59
N PRO A 472 15.88 10.68 -4.88
CA PRO A 472 17.13 11.21 -5.43
C PRO A 472 18.01 10.18 -6.16
N MET A 473 18.02 8.92 -5.72
CA MET A 473 18.80 7.83 -6.36
C MET A 473 18.24 7.46 -7.74
N TYR A 474 16.92 7.35 -7.88
CA TYR A 474 16.25 7.16 -9.17
C TYR A 474 16.36 8.40 -10.06
N ALA A 475 16.35 9.60 -9.48
CA ALA A 475 16.56 10.84 -10.24
C ALA A 475 17.97 10.89 -10.84
N VAL A 476 19.01 10.59 -10.05
CA VAL A 476 20.39 10.48 -10.55
C VAL A 476 20.55 9.38 -11.59
N MET A 477 19.88 8.23 -11.43
CA MET A 477 19.85 7.18 -12.45
C MET A 477 19.24 7.67 -13.77
N LEU A 478 18.09 8.36 -13.75
CA LEU A 478 17.47 8.90 -14.96
C LEU A 478 18.35 9.96 -15.64
N LEU A 479 18.89 10.92 -14.88
CA LEU A 479 19.78 11.94 -15.44
C LEU A 479 21.06 11.31 -16.04
N GLN A 480 21.65 10.33 -15.35
CA GLN A 480 22.81 9.62 -15.89
C GLN A 480 22.46 8.76 -17.12
N ALA A 481 21.23 8.27 -17.23
CA ALA A 481 20.77 7.53 -18.41
C ALA A 481 20.61 8.44 -19.64
N THR A 482 20.18 9.70 -19.46
CA THR A 482 20.19 10.70 -20.55
C THR A 482 21.61 11.08 -20.97
N GLU A 483 22.58 11.15 -20.03
CA GLU A 483 24.00 11.33 -20.34
C GLU A 483 24.66 10.11 -21.04
N LEU A 484 24.04 8.94 -20.96
CA LEU A 484 24.57 7.66 -21.47
C LEU A 484 23.71 7.05 -22.60
N ALA A 485 22.79 7.83 -23.19
CA ALA A 485 21.89 7.41 -24.28
C ALA A 485 21.06 6.13 -24.00
N CYS A 486 20.69 5.87 -22.74
CA CYS A 486 19.90 4.71 -22.30
C CYS A 486 18.64 5.10 -21.49
N ALA A 487 18.03 6.21 -21.87
CA ALA A 487 16.94 6.84 -21.14
C ALA A 487 15.63 6.05 -21.26
N GLU A 488 15.30 5.50 -22.42
CA GLU A 488 14.07 4.71 -22.63
C GLU A 488 14.07 3.41 -21.81
N GLU A 489 15.23 2.78 -21.61
CA GLU A 489 15.39 1.61 -20.74
C GLU A 489 15.32 2.01 -19.27
N ALA A 490 16.02 3.08 -18.86
CA ALA A 490 16.00 3.56 -17.49
C ALA A 490 14.60 4.03 -17.05
N LEU A 491 13.88 4.74 -17.92
CA LEU A 491 12.46 5.09 -17.73
C LEU A 491 11.60 3.84 -17.47
N SER A 492 11.85 2.76 -18.20
CA SER A 492 11.10 1.50 -18.07
C SER A 492 11.39 0.81 -16.73
N VAL A 493 12.67 0.73 -16.33
CA VAL A 493 13.09 0.15 -15.04
C VAL A 493 12.56 0.98 -13.87
N VAL A 494 12.70 2.30 -13.89
CA VAL A 494 12.22 3.19 -12.82
C VAL A 494 10.69 3.18 -12.72
N ALA A 495 9.96 3.07 -13.84
CA ALA A 495 8.51 2.92 -13.82
C ALA A 495 8.08 1.56 -13.24
N MET A 496 8.75 0.46 -13.59
CA MET A 496 8.49 -0.88 -13.02
C MET A 496 8.75 -0.90 -11.51
N LEU A 497 9.83 -0.27 -11.03
CA LEU A 497 10.15 -0.15 -9.59
C LEU A 497 9.22 0.83 -8.85
N SER A 498 8.56 1.75 -9.55
CA SER A 498 7.59 2.71 -8.98
C SER A 498 6.15 2.14 -8.82
N VAL A 499 5.93 0.86 -9.13
CA VAL A 499 4.62 0.22 -9.05
C VAL A 499 4.70 -1.09 -8.25
N GLU A 500 3.99 -1.12 -7.13
CA GLU A 500 3.84 -2.31 -6.28
C GLU A 500 3.00 -3.41 -6.97
N SER A 501 3.21 -4.66 -6.56
CA SER A 501 2.41 -5.83 -6.98
C SER A 501 2.29 -6.03 -8.50
N VAL A 502 3.32 -5.70 -9.28
CA VAL A 502 3.41 -6.03 -10.72
C VAL A 502 3.35 -7.55 -10.96
N PHE A 503 4.08 -8.32 -10.16
CA PHE A 503 4.08 -9.78 -10.22
C PHE A 503 2.99 -10.39 -9.33
N TYR A 504 2.27 -11.39 -9.85
CA TYR A 504 1.21 -12.11 -9.16
C TYR A 504 1.58 -13.59 -8.96
N SER A 505 1.21 -14.19 -7.82
CA SER A 505 1.43 -15.61 -7.50
C SER A 505 0.23 -16.19 -6.75
N PRO A 506 -0.75 -16.81 -7.46
CA PRO A 506 -1.79 -17.59 -6.79
C PRO A 506 -1.16 -18.71 -5.96
N ARG A 507 -1.70 -19.03 -4.77
CA ARG A 507 -1.14 -20.06 -3.87
C ARG A 507 -0.90 -21.38 -4.59
N ASP A 508 -1.92 -21.84 -5.33
CA ASP A 508 -1.94 -23.15 -6.02
C ASP A 508 -1.02 -23.19 -7.24
N LYS A 509 -0.71 -22.02 -7.82
CA LYS A 509 0.04 -21.86 -9.09
C LYS A 509 1.42 -21.23 -8.89
N LYS A 510 1.96 -21.24 -7.66
CA LYS A 510 3.30 -20.70 -7.34
C LYS A 510 4.40 -21.28 -8.25
N ALA A 511 4.34 -22.57 -8.59
CA ALA A 511 5.31 -23.22 -9.49
C ALA A 511 5.21 -22.74 -10.95
N GLU A 512 4.00 -22.69 -11.51
CA GLU A 512 3.75 -22.15 -12.86
C GLU A 512 4.17 -20.67 -12.98
N ALA A 513 3.84 -19.86 -11.96
CA ALA A 513 4.22 -18.46 -11.90
C ALA A 513 5.75 -18.27 -11.87
N ALA A 514 6.47 -19.10 -11.11
CA ALA A 514 7.94 -19.10 -11.11
C ALA A 514 8.52 -19.51 -12.47
N GLN A 515 7.98 -20.55 -13.11
CA GLN A 515 8.42 -21.01 -14.43
C GLN A 515 8.13 -19.97 -15.54
N SER A 516 7.03 -19.22 -15.45
CA SER A 516 6.72 -18.16 -16.42
C SER A 516 7.65 -16.95 -16.24
N ARG A 517 7.94 -16.55 -15.00
CA ARG A 517 8.93 -15.48 -14.70
C ARG A 517 10.35 -15.84 -15.15
N ALA A 518 10.75 -17.11 -15.00
CA ALA A 518 12.07 -17.60 -15.39
C ALA A 518 12.41 -17.34 -16.88
N ARG A 519 11.41 -17.13 -17.74
CA ARG A 519 11.59 -16.79 -19.16
C ARG A 519 12.11 -15.37 -19.42
N PHE A 520 11.97 -14.47 -18.44
CA PHE A 520 12.42 -13.07 -18.54
C PHE A 520 13.69 -12.79 -17.74
N VAL A 521 14.15 -13.75 -16.92
CA VAL A 521 15.29 -13.58 -16.01
C VAL A 521 16.56 -13.32 -16.79
N ALA A 522 17.12 -12.13 -16.57
CA ALA A 522 18.44 -11.74 -17.02
C ALA A 522 19.50 -12.23 -16.02
N TYR A 523 20.65 -12.69 -16.52
CA TYR A 523 21.77 -13.11 -15.66
C TYR A 523 22.42 -11.90 -14.96
N GLU A 524 22.29 -10.72 -15.58
CA GLU A 524 22.93 -9.47 -15.22
C GLU A 524 22.20 -8.71 -14.09
N GLY A 525 20.94 -9.08 -13.79
CA GLY A 525 20.24 -8.61 -12.59
C GLY A 525 18.71 -8.52 -12.70
N ASP A 526 18.08 -8.31 -11.54
CA ASP A 526 16.62 -8.14 -11.43
C ASP A 526 16.12 -6.90 -12.19
N GLN A 527 16.91 -5.82 -12.27
CA GLN A 527 16.56 -4.61 -13.03
C GLN A 527 16.44 -4.88 -14.53
N ILE A 528 17.35 -5.69 -15.10
CA ILE A 528 17.29 -6.09 -16.51
C ILE A 528 16.13 -7.09 -16.73
N THR A 529 15.84 -7.93 -15.73
CA THR A 529 14.64 -8.78 -15.72
C THR A 529 13.34 -7.96 -15.77
N LEU A 530 13.25 -6.84 -15.05
CA LEU A 530 12.11 -5.91 -15.13
C LEU A 530 12.00 -5.25 -16.52
N LEU A 531 13.13 -4.87 -17.13
CA LEU A 531 13.16 -4.35 -18.49
C LEU A 531 12.64 -5.39 -19.50
N ASN A 532 13.08 -6.65 -19.40
CA ASN A 532 12.62 -7.75 -20.25
C ASN A 532 11.11 -7.99 -20.13
N VAL A 533 10.56 -7.94 -18.91
CA VAL A 533 9.10 -8.05 -18.67
C VAL A 533 8.35 -6.87 -19.29
N PHE A 534 8.86 -5.64 -19.17
CA PHE A 534 8.22 -4.47 -19.78
C PHE A 534 8.30 -4.52 -21.32
N ASN A 535 9.44 -4.91 -21.89
CA ASN A 535 9.64 -5.04 -23.33
C ASN A 535 8.70 -6.10 -23.94
N GLY A 536 8.53 -7.25 -23.28
CA GLY A 536 7.54 -8.26 -23.69
C GLY A 536 6.09 -7.76 -23.61
N TYR A 537 5.76 -6.93 -22.62
CA TYR A 537 4.43 -6.33 -22.47
C TYR A 537 4.10 -5.34 -23.58
N ILE A 538 5.04 -4.46 -23.96
CA ILE A 538 4.81 -3.45 -25.00
C ILE A 538 4.81 -4.03 -26.41
N GLN A 539 5.63 -5.07 -26.67
CA GLN A 539 5.61 -5.86 -27.92
C GLN A 539 4.27 -6.59 -28.12
N CYS A 540 3.56 -6.92 -27.04
CA CYS A 540 2.22 -7.48 -27.13
C CYS A 540 1.20 -6.41 -27.58
N GLY A 541 0.53 -6.66 -28.70
CA GLY A 541 -0.49 -5.75 -29.24
C GLY A 541 -1.63 -5.48 -28.24
N VAL A 542 -2.09 -4.22 -28.15
CA VAL A 542 -2.92 -3.70 -27.05
C VAL A 542 -4.10 -4.60 -26.64
N LYS A 543 -4.85 -5.13 -27.62
CA LYS A 543 -6.00 -6.03 -27.38
C LYS A 543 -5.63 -7.35 -26.67
N GLN A 544 -4.39 -7.81 -26.82
CA GLN A 544 -3.88 -9.07 -26.25
C GLN A 544 -3.18 -8.87 -24.89
N ARG A 545 -2.72 -7.65 -24.55
CA ARG A 545 -1.95 -7.34 -23.31
C ARG A 545 -2.59 -7.87 -22.03
N ASN A 546 -3.92 -7.88 -21.93
CA ASN A 546 -4.66 -8.42 -20.78
C ASN A 546 -4.50 -9.95 -20.68
N LYS A 547 -4.59 -10.68 -21.80
CA LYS A 547 -4.32 -12.12 -21.85
C LYS A 547 -2.85 -12.41 -21.54
N TRP A 548 -1.93 -11.70 -22.20
CA TRP A 548 -0.49 -11.85 -21.99
C TRP A 548 -0.08 -11.67 -20.51
N CYS A 549 -0.65 -10.67 -19.82
CA CYS A 549 -0.43 -10.50 -18.39
C CYS A 549 -0.91 -11.71 -17.57
N ARG A 550 -2.06 -12.32 -17.89
CA ARG A 550 -2.55 -13.52 -17.21
C ARG A 550 -1.65 -14.72 -17.45
N ASP A 551 -1.29 -14.97 -18.72
CA ASP A 551 -0.43 -16.08 -19.13
C ASP A 551 0.99 -15.98 -18.51
N HIS A 552 1.45 -14.76 -18.22
CA HIS A 552 2.73 -14.48 -17.57
C HIS A 552 2.68 -14.18 -16.07
N TYR A 553 1.53 -14.36 -15.41
CA TYR A 553 1.37 -14.14 -13.97
C TYR A 553 1.75 -12.71 -13.53
N LEU A 554 1.27 -11.72 -14.29
CA LEU A 554 1.45 -10.28 -14.08
C LEU A 554 0.09 -9.59 -13.85
N ASN A 555 0.10 -8.56 -13.01
CA ASN A 555 -1.08 -7.76 -12.75
C ASN A 555 -1.28 -6.73 -13.88
N HIS A 556 -2.26 -6.97 -14.75
CA HIS A 556 -2.53 -6.11 -15.91
C HIS A 556 -2.80 -4.63 -15.53
N ARG A 557 -3.46 -4.36 -14.38
CA ARG A 557 -3.67 -2.98 -13.90
C ARG A 557 -2.37 -2.34 -13.40
N ALA A 558 -1.47 -3.12 -12.80
CA ALA A 558 -0.15 -2.64 -12.45
C ALA A 558 0.65 -2.28 -13.72
N MET A 559 0.64 -3.13 -14.76
CA MET A 559 1.33 -2.86 -16.03
C MET A 559 0.80 -1.62 -16.76
N MET A 560 -0.52 -1.41 -16.83
CA MET A 560 -1.08 -0.15 -17.37
C MET A 560 -0.65 1.09 -16.55
N ARG A 561 -0.49 0.93 -15.23
CA ARG A 561 0.04 2.00 -14.37
C ARG A 561 1.54 2.20 -14.57
N VAL A 562 2.34 1.16 -14.81
CA VAL A 562 3.76 1.29 -15.21
C VAL A 562 3.86 2.08 -16.50
N GLU A 563 3.04 1.77 -17.52
CA GLU A 563 3.00 2.48 -18.79
C GLU A 563 2.65 3.98 -18.59
N SER A 564 1.65 4.30 -17.77
CA SER A 564 1.31 5.69 -17.41
C SER A 564 2.42 6.41 -16.63
N VAL A 565 3.05 5.75 -15.65
CA VAL A 565 4.18 6.29 -14.89
C VAL A 565 5.36 6.58 -15.82
N ARG A 566 5.69 5.66 -16.73
CA ARG A 566 6.78 5.78 -17.71
C ARG A 566 6.54 6.97 -18.65
N MET A 567 5.34 7.08 -19.22
CA MET A 567 4.97 8.21 -20.10
C MET A 567 5.04 9.55 -19.37
N GLN A 568 4.62 9.61 -18.10
CA GLN A 568 4.74 10.83 -17.31
C GLN A 568 6.19 11.17 -16.95
N LEU A 569 7.01 10.18 -16.59
CA LEU A 569 8.45 10.39 -16.35
C LEU A 569 9.16 10.87 -17.64
N LYS A 570 8.81 10.31 -18.81
CA LYS A 570 9.28 10.82 -20.11
C LYS A 570 8.90 12.30 -20.28
N GLY A 571 7.63 12.64 -20.06
CA GLY A 571 7.13 14.02 -20.06
C GLY A 571 7.62 14.93 -18.94
N TYR A 572 8.48 14.46 -18.02
CA TYR A 572 9.30 15.30 -17.14
C TYR A 572 10.73 15.49 -17.67
N LEU A 573 11.33 14.49 -18.31
CA LEU A 573 12.63 14.64 -19.00
C LEU A 573 12.51 15.58 -20.21
N GLU A 574 11.44 15.47 -20.98
CA GLU A 574 11.11 16.38 -22.11
C GLU A 574 11.00 17.84 -21.63
N LYS A 575 10.41 18.08 -20.45
CA LYS A 575 10.29 19.43 -19.83
C LYS A 575 11.57 19.93 -19.16
N LEU A 576 12.58 19.08 -19.03
CA LEU A 576 13.93 19.44 -18.61
C LEU A 576 14.88 19.57 -19.81
N GLU A 577 14.35 19.47 -21.04
CA GLU A 577 15.08 19.56 -22.31
C GLU A 577 16.20 18.49 -22.43
N LEU A 578 15.97 17.32 -21.83
CA LEU A 578 16.92 16.21 -21.81
C LEU A 578 16.69 15.21 -22.96
N PRO A 579 17.75 14.67 -23.59
CA PRO A 579 17.64 13.68 -24.65
C PRO A 579 17.12 12.34 -24.12
N ILE A 580 16.29 11.65 -24.91
CA ILE A 580 15.60 10.41 -24.52
C ILE A 580 15.88 9.33 -25.57
N ASP A 581 17.10 8.83 -25.55
CA ASP A 581 17.60 7.80 -26.47
C ASP A 581 17.52 6.39 -25.87
N SER A 582 17.87 5.39 -26.68
CA SER A 582 17.88 3.96 -26.35
C SER A 582 19.19 3.32 -26.82
N SER A 583 19.83 2.54 -25.95
CA SER A 583 21.05 1.77 -26.23
C SER A 583 20.77 0.29 -26.50
N PHE A 584 19.54 -0.18 -26.27
CA PHE A 584 19.16 -1.59 -26.37
C PHE A 584 19.51 -2.17 -27.76
N PRO A 585 20.16 -3.35 -27.84
CA PRO A 585 20.34 -4.34 -26.78
C PRO A 585 21.55 -4.15 -25.85
N ASP A 586 22.36 -3.09 -26.00
CA ASP A 586 23.43 -2.81 -25.03
C ASP A 586 22.84 -2.33 -23.68
N ILE A 587 23.12 -3.11 -22.64
CA ILE A 587 22.69 -2.90 -21.26
C ILE A 587 23.78 -2.29 -20.38
N ASP A 588 25.02 -2.17 -20.84
CA ASP A 588 26.12 -1.60 -20.05
C ASP A 588 25.95 -0.12 -19.71
N PRO A 589 25.43 0.74 -20.63
CA PRO A 589 24.99 2.10 -20.29
C PRO A 589 23.97 2.14 -19.15
N LEU A 590 22.98 1.24 -19.17
CA LEU A 590 21.96 1.13 -18.12
C LEU A 590 22.56 0.63 -16.80
N ARG A 591 23.49 -0.33 -16.83
CA ARG A 591 24.21 -0.80 -15.63
C ARG A 591 25.03 0.34 -15.01
N LYS A 592 25.68 1.19 -15.83
CA LYS A 592 26.41 2.38 -15.39
C LYS A 592 25.48 3.44 -14.78
N SER A 593 24.31 3.71 -15.37
CA SER A 593 23.35 4.67 -14.82
C SER A 593 22.69 4.19 -13.52
N ILE A 594 22.42 2.88 -13.39
CA ILE A 594 22.00 2.25 -12.12
C ILE A 594 23.09 2.46 -11.05
N VAL A 595 24.37 2.18 -11.34
CA VAL A 595 25.46 2.36 -10.38
C VAL A 595 25.60 3.82 -9.96
N ALA A 596 25.46 4.79 -10.88
CA ALA A 596 25.51 6.20 -10.55
C ALA A 596 24.40 6.65 -9.57
N GLY A 597 23.20 6.08 -9.69
CA GLY A 597 22.11 6.32 -8.73
C GLY A 597 22.26 5.58 -7.40
N PHE A 598 22.80 4.35 -7.42
CA PHE A 598 22.72 3.39 -6.32
C PHE A 598 24.08 2.97 -5.71
N PHE A 599 25.17 3.70 -5.96
CA PHE A 599 26.51 3.36 -5.43
C PHE A 599 26.54 3.20 -3.89
N LEU A 600 25.77 4.00 -3.16
CA LEU A 600 25.62 3.92 -1.69
C LEU A 600 24.95 2.63 -1.21
N ASN A 601 24.16 1.98 -2.09
CA ASN A 601 23.41 0.76 -1.82
C ASN A 601 24.15 -0.50 -2.33
N THR A 602 25.45 -0.38 -2.61
CA THR A 602 26.29 -1.52 -3.02
C THR A 602 26.76 -2.36 -1.82
N ALA A 603 26.98 -3.65 -2.04
CA ALA A 603 27.45 -4.58 -1.02
C ALA A 603 28.44 -5.61 -1.60
N MET A 604 29.52 -5.87 -0.85
CA MET A 604 30.51 -6.89 -1.20
C MET A 604 30.16 -8.23 -0.55
N ARG A 605 30.32 -9.33 -1.31
CA ARG A 605 30.16 -10.69 -0.80
C ARG A 605 31.33 -11.05 0.10
N SER A 606 31.05 -11.30 1.38
CA SER A 606 32.01 -11.76 2.37
C SER A 606 31.72 -13.22 2.75
N VAL A 607 32.77 -14.02 2.95
CA VAL A 607 32.65 -15.30 3.65
C VAL A 607 32.63 -14.98 5.15
N ALA A 608 31.57 -15.39 5.85
CA ALA A 608 31.57 -15.33 7.31
C ALA A 608 32.16 -16.64 7.85
N GLU A 609 33.36 -16.56 8.42
CA GLU A 609 33.97 -17.67 9.14
C GLU A 609 33.32 -17.82 10.51
N GLY A 610 32.86 -19.04 10.81
CA GLY A 610 32.12 -19.36 12.02
C GLY A 610 31.73 -20.83 12.06
N LEU A 611 31.75 -21.40 13.26
CA LEU A 611 31.54 -22.83 13.51
C LEU A 611 30.23 -23.33 12.88
N GLY A 612 30.32 -24.38 12.05
CA GLY A 612 29.16 -25.07 11.48
C GLY A 612 28.83 -24.83 10.01
N GLY A 613 29.57 -23.96 9.30
CA GLY A 613 29.57 -23.93 7.83
C GLY A 613 29.54 -22.53 7.20
N SER A 614 30.10 -22.43 5.99
CA SER A 614 30.25 -21.16 5.25
C SER A 614 28.90 -20.49 5.00
N LYS A 615 28.67 -19.34 5.65
CA LYS A 615 27.52 -18.46 5.42
C LYS A 615 27.96 -17.29 4.55
N THR A 616 27.32 -17.14 3.40
CA THR A 616 27.53 -16.01 2.50
C THR A 616 26.92 -14.74 3.11
N ALA A 617 27.76 -13.90 3.72
CA ALA A 617 27.37 -12.57 4.18
C ALA A 617 27.54 -11.54 3.07
N TYR A 618 26.79 -10.44 3.14
CA TYR A 618 26.96 -9.28 2.28
C TYR A 618 27.22 -8.08 3.17
N LYS A 619 28.38 -7.43 3.04
CA LYS A 619 28.71 -6.23 3.80
C LYS A 619 28.44 -5.01 2.91
N THR A 620 27.64 -4.06 3.40
CA THR A 620 27.42 -2.79 2.70
C THR A 620 28.76 -2.06 2.49
N MET A 621 28.99 -1.48 1.30
CA MET A 621 30.26 -0.79 1.02
C MET A 621 30.36 0.53 1.79
N CYS A 622 29.26 1.27 1.85
CA CYS A 622 29.17 2.59 2.49
C CYS A 622 28.67 2.53 3.95
N GLY A 623 28.61 1.35 4.57
CA GLY A 623 28.07 1.16 5.92
C GLY A 623 28.77 0.05 6.71
N ARG A 624 28.72 0.12 8.05
CA ARG A 624 29.28 -0.94 8.92
C ARG A 624 28.38 -2.19 9.00
N SER A 625 27.19 -2.16 8.40
CA SER A 625 26.17 -3.20 8.52
C SER A 625 26.49 -4.45 7.68
N GLN A 626 26.26 -5.61 8.28
CA GLN A 626 26.27 -6.92 7.62
C GLN A 626 24.85 -7.36 7.30
N ILE A 627 24.51 -7.44 6.01
CA ILE A 627 23.33 -8.15 5.52
C ILE A 627 23.68 -9.63 5.46
N VAL A 628 23.47 -10.34 6.57
CA VAL A 628 23.62 -11.80 6.61
C VAL A 628 22.46 -12.41 5.81
N LYS A 629 22.70 -12.77 4.54
CA LYS A 629 21.78 -13.63 3.79
C LYS A 629 21.77 -15.01 4.44
N SER A 630 20.82 -15.25 5.36
CA SER A 630 20.39 -16.61 5.62
C SER A 630 19.86 -17.18 4.29
N LEU A 631 20.51 -18.23 3.77
CA LEU A 631 20.16 -18.91 2.51
C LEU A 631 18.89 -19.77 2.66
N ALA A 632 17.83 -19.17 3.22
CA ALA A 632 16.65 -19.85 3.75
C ALA A 632 15.31 -19.40 3.13
N ARG A 633 15.24 -18.23 2.45
CA ARG A 633 13.98 -17.69 1.90
C ARG A 633 13.98 -17.25 0.42
N LEU A 634 15.12 -17.13 -0.27
CA LEU A 634 15.15 -16.70 -1.70
C LEU A 634 16.01 -17.55 -2.64
N ILE A 635 16.54 -18.67 -2.16
CA ILE A 635 16.92 -19.80 -3.02
C ILE A 635 16.16 -20.99 -2.44
N HIS A 636 15.24 -21.59 -3.22
CA HIS A 636 14.77 -22.94 -2.91
C HIS A 636 15.98 -23.87 -3.04
N PRO A 637 16.42 -24.58 -1.99
CA PRO A 637 17.41 -25.62 -2.14
C PRO A 637 16.72 -26.83 -2.77
N THR A 638 16.58 -26.78 -4.10
CA THR A 638 15.88 -27.76 -4.96
C THR A 638 16.48 -29.16 -4.93
N GLU A 639 17.60 -29.34 -4.24
CA GLU A 639 18.36 -30.57 -4.07
C GLU A 639 18.06 -31.31 -2.75
N LEU A 640 17.25 -30.73 -1.83
CA LEU A 640 16.94 -31.31 -0.50
C LEU A 640 15.58 -32.01 -0.48
N SER A 641 15.60 -33.33 -0.68
CA SER A 641 14.43 -34.19 -0.50
C SER A 641 14.12 -34.43 0.98
N LEU A 642 12.84 -34.50 1.35
CA LEU A 642 12.39 -34.98 2.66
C LEU A 642 12.30 -36.51 2.66
N VAL A 643 12.82 -37.13 3.70
CA VAL A 643 12.81 -38.58 3.90
C VAL A 643 12.40 -38.86 5.35
N LYS A 644 11.35 -39.67 5.57
CA LYS A 644 11.07 -40.21 6.92
C LYS A 644 11.92 -41.45 7.14
N ILE A 645 12.64 -41.52 8.26
CA ILE A 645 13.34 -42.75 8.65
C ILE A 645 12.32 -43.63 9.37
N GLN A 646 12.18 -44.87 8.90
CA GLN A 646 11.26 -45.84 9.47
C GLN A 646 11.73 -46.25 10.89
N GLY A 647 10.81 -46.25 11.85
CA GLY A 647 11.08 -46.57 13.25
C GLY A 647 11.43 -45.38 14.16
N LEU A 648 11.71 -44.19 13.61
CA LEU A 648 12.01 -43.01 14.44
C LEU A 648 10.75 -42.19 14.74
N THR A 649 10.65 -41.69 15.98
CA THR A 649 9.51 -40.87 16.45
C THR A 649 9.95 -39.54 17.07
N ASP A 650 11.13 -39.44 17.68
CA ASP A 650 11.70 -38.16 18.14
C ASP A 650 12.76 -37.61 17.17
N LYS A 651 13.07 -36.33 17.34
CA LYS A 651 14.11 -35.59 16.62
C LYS A 651 15.51 -36.00 17.02
N LYS A 652 15.73 -36.48 18.25
CA LYS A 652 17.06 -36.87 18.77
C LYS A 652 17.61 -38.09 18.06
N ASP A 653 16.76 -39.09 17.80
CA ASP A 653 17.14 -40.36 17.15
C ASP A 653 17.71 -40.16 15.74
N VAL A 654 17.34 -39.05 15.09
CA VAL A 654 17.85 -38.65 13.77
C VAL A 654 19.35 -38.35 13.78
N ASP A 655 19.91 -37.88 14.91
CA ASP A 655 21.28 -37.37 14.95
C ASP A 655 22.31 -38.47 14.62
N PHE A 656 22.04 -39.73 14.95
CA PHE A 656 22.84 -40.88 14.51
C PHE A 656 22.98 -40.97 12.98
N TYR A 657 21.94 -40.60 12.22
CA TYR A 657 21.88 -40.76 10.77
C TYR A 657 22.51 -39.59 10.00
N LEU A 658 22.86 -38.50 10.67
CA LEU A 658 23.45 -37.33 10.02
C LEU A 658 24.76 -37.67 9.30
N GLY A 659 24.90 -37.15 8.08
CA GLY A 659 26.07 -37.39 7.24
C GLY A 659 26.17 -38.79 6.61
N LYS A 660 25.28 -39.75 6.92
CA LYS A 660 25.29 -41.07 6.27
C LYS A 660 24.87 -40.98 4.80
N LYS A 661 25.45 -41.85 3.95
CA LYS A 661 25.07 -41.98 2.54
C LYS A 661 23.69 -42.66 2.44
N ILE A 662 22.86 -42.19 1.50
CA ILE A 662 21.51 -42.71 1.23
C ILE A 662 21.36 -43.02 -0.26
N ALA A 663 20.55 -44.03 -0.60
CA ALA A 663 20.36 -44.52 -1.96
C ALA A 663 18.88 -44.67 -2.31
N TYR A 664 18.44 -44.01 -3.39
CA TYR A 664 17.19 -44.34 -4.07
C TYR A 664 17.50 -45.31 -5.22
N ILE A 665 16.86 -46.48 -5.23
CA ILE A 665 17.10 -47.54 -6.22
C ILE A 665 15.82 -47.71 -7.05
N TYR A 666 15.94 -47.64 -8.37
CA TYR A 666 14.80 -47.77 -9.30
C TYR A 666 15.14 -48.64 -10.51
N LYS A 667 14.12 -49.20 -11.16
CA LYS A 667 14.26 -50.02 -12.37
C LYS A 667 13.98 -49.16 -13.60
N ALA A 668 15.00 -48.93 -14.43
CA ALA A 668 14.89 -48.21 -15.69
C ALA A 668 14.48 -49.14 -16.84
N LYS A 669 13.81 -48.60 -17.86
CA LYS A 669 13.37 -49.36 -19.05
C LYS A 669 14.55 -49.86 -19.90
N SER A 670 15.64 -49.11 -19.97
CA SER A 670 16.86 -49.45 -20.72
C SER A 670 17.84 -50.29 -19.90
N LEU A 671 18.43 -51.32 -20.52
CA LEU A 671 19.59 -52.03 -19.99
C LEU A 671 20.85 -51.13 -20.10
N LYS A 672 21.75 -51.19 -19.11
CA LYS A 672 23.07 -50.57 -19.16
C LYS A 672 23.98 -51.32 -18.18
N ASN A 673 25.19 -51.67 -18.62
CA ASN A 673 26.17 -52.46 -17.84
C ASN A 673 25.52 -53.72 -17.22
N GLY A 674 24.84 -54.53 -18.04
CA GLY A 674 24.17 -55.77 -17.62
C GLY A 674 22.92 -55.61 -16.75
N SER A 675 22.55 -54.40 -16.30
CA SER A 675 21.45 -54.20 -15.36
C SER A 675 20.41 -53.16 -15.83
N GLN A 676 19.15 -53.39 -15.48
CA GLN A 676 18.07 -52.40 -15.58
C GLN A 676 17.99 -51.49 -14.34
N PHE A 677 18.63 -51.86 -13.23
CA PHE A 677 18.57 -51.07 -11.99
C PHE A 677 19.53 -49.87 -12.02
N ARG A 678 19.10 -48.77 -11.40
CA ARG A 678 19.81 -47.50 -11.30
C ARG A 678 19.75 -47.02 -9.86
N VAL A 679 20.77 -46.27 -9.44
CA VAL A 679 20.88 -45.72 -8.08
C VAL A 679 21.12 -44.22 -8.15
N ILE A 680 20.31 -43.45 -7.42
CA ILE A 680 20.59 -42.04 -7.12
C ILE A 680 21.10 -41.97 -5.68
N TRP A 681 22.38 -41.62 -5.54
CA TRP A 681 23.04 -41.45 -4.24
C TRP A 681 22.77 -40.08 -3.65
N GLY A 682 22.81 -39.99 -2.33
CA GLY A 682 22.71 -38.76 -1.55
C GLY A 682 23.34 -38.87 -0.18
N LYS A 683 23.16 -37.84 0.64
CA LYS A 683 23.65 -37.75 2.03
C LYS A 683 22.58 -37.13 2.93
N VAL A 684 22.38 -37.68 4.13
CA VAL A 684 21.51 -37.08 5.15
C VAL A 684 22.16 -35.79 5.69
N MET A 685 21.44 -34.67 5.68
CA MET A 685 22.00 -33.34 5.97
C MET A 685 21.58 -32.77 7.33
N ARG A 686 20.29 -32.88 7.71
CA ARG A 686 19.75 -32.44 9.01
C ARG A 686 18.37 -33.01 9.30
N ALA A 687 17.97 -33.03 10.57
CA ALA A 687 16.60 -33.31 11.01
C ALA A 687 15.57 -32.28 10.50
N HIS A 688 14.29 -32.66 10.53
CA HIS A 688 13.18 -31.85 10.05
C HIS A 688 11.88 -32.13 10.82
N GLY A 689 11.38 -31.15 11.58
CA GLY A 689 10.27 -31.37 12.51
C GLY A 689 10.67 -32.29 13.68
N SER A 690 9.69 -32.92 14.29
CA SER A 690 9.83 -33.89 15.40
C SER A 690 9.85 -35.35 14.94
N ASN A 691 8.98 -35.72 13.98
CA ASN A 691 8.54 -37.11 13.79
C ASN A 691 9.49 -37.97 12.91
N GLY A 692 10.80 -38.00 13.23
CA GLY A 692 11.78 -38.86 12.55
C GLY A 692 12.08 -38.53 11.07
N VAL A 693 11.78 -37.30 10.63
CA VAL A 693 11.99 -36.86 9.24
C VAL A 693 13.32 -36.12 9.09
N VAL A 694 14.00 -36.33 7.97
CA VAL A 694 15.28 -35.72 7.62
C VAL A 694 15.21 -35.01 6.28
N ARG A 695 16.08 -34.01 6.07
CA ARG A 695 16.42 -33.50 4.74
C ARG A 695 17.69 -34.18 4.25
N ALA A 696 17.62 -34.83 3.09
CA ALA A 696 18.75 -35.47 2.42
C ALA A 696 19.06 -34.75 1.11
N LYS A 697 20.34 -34.49 0.83
CA LYS A 697 20.80 -33.97 -0.47
C LYS A 697 21.12 -35.13 -1.39
N PHE A 698 20.45 -35.24 -2.53
CA PHE A 698 20.79 -36.23 -3.57
C PHE A 698 21.70 -35.62 -4.65
N ALA A 699 22.53 -36.44 -5.27
CA ALA A 699 23.49 -36.02 -6.31
C ALA A 699 22.81 -35.67 -7.66
N LYS A 700 21.55 -36.08 -7.82
CA LYS A 700 20.58 -35.58 -8.80
C LYS A 700 19.21 -35.54 -8.12
N ASN A 701 18.33 -34.66 -8.56
CA ASN A 701 16.97 -34.60 -8.01
C ASN A 701 16.25 -35.93 -8.24
N LEU A 702 15.49 -36.39 -7.23
CA LEU A 702 14.68 -37.59 -7.36
C LEU A 702 13.52 -37.33 -8.34
N PRO A 703 13.12 -38.32 -9.17
CA PRO A 703 11.94 -38.20 -10.03
C PRO A 703 10.67 -38.16 -9.17
N ALA A 704 9.57 -37.61 -9.71
CA ALA A 704 8.27 -37.59 -9.03
C ALA A 704 7.79 -39.01 -8.63
N GLU A 705 8.17 -40.03 -9.41
CA GLU A 705 7.94 -41.46 -9.16
C GLU A 705 8.58 -41.98 -7.86
N ALA A 706 9.49 -41.22 -7.24
CA ALA A 706 10.10 -41.54 -5.95
C ALA A 706 9.26 -41.13 -4.73
N ILE A 707 8.19 -40.35 -4.93
CA ILE A 707 7.27 -39.98 -3.85
C ILE A 707 6.64 -41.26 -3.26
N SER A 708 6.66 -41.37 -1.93
CA SER A 708 6.21 -42.56 -1.19
C SER A 708 6.92 -43.87 -1.57
N LYS A 709 8.14 -43.82 -2.11
CA LYS A 709 9.01 -44.99 -2.34
C LYS A 709 10.15 -45.05 -1.32
N SER A 710 10.51 -46.27 -0.93
CA SER A 710 11.57 -46.52 0.05
C SER A 710 12.97 -46.17 -0.48
N VAL A 711 13.81 -45.65 0.40
CA VAL A 711 15.23 -45.35 0.18
C VAL A 711 16.07 -46.10 1.21
N ARG A 712 17.28 -46.54 0.85
CA ARG A 712 18.19 -47.27 1.74
C ARG A 712 19.23 -46.33 2.33
N VAL A 713 19.28 -46.20 3.66
CA VAL A 713 20.35 -45.48 4.35
C VAL A 713 21.47 -46.45 4.68
N MET A 714 22.71 -46.11 4.36
CA MET A 714 23.89 -46.93 4.65
C MET A 714 24.37 -46.65 6.06
N LEU A 715 24.29 -47.66 6.95
CA LEU A 715 24.54 -47.48 8.38
C LEU A 715 26.03 -47.35 8.75
N TYR A 716 26.92 -47.86 7.89
CA TYR A 716 28.38 -47.87 8.08
C TYR A 716 29.05 -46.49 7.88
N PRO A 717 30.21 -46.23 8.52
CA PRO A 717 30.91 -44.95 8.42
C PRO A 717 31.59 -44.77 7.05
N SER A 718 31.11 -43.81 6.27
CA SER A 718 31.61 -43.55 4.92
C SER A 718 32.87 -42.66 4.90
N ARG A 719 34.05 -43.23 5.23
CA ARG A 719 35.36 -42.64 4.90
C ARG A 719 35.91 -43.19 3.56
N VAL A 720 35.14 -42.94 2.49
CA VAL A 720 35.57 -42.81 1.09
C VAL A 720 34.66 -41.79 0.43
#